data_AF-A0A9W8TEG1-F1
#
_entry.id   AF-A0A9W8TEG1-F1
#
_cell.length_a   1.000
_cell.length_b   1.000
_cell.length_c   1.000
_cell.angle_alpha   90.00
_cell.angle_beta   90.00
_cell.angle_gamma   90.00
#
_symmetry.space_group_name_H-M   'P 1'
#
loop_
_entity.id
_entity.type
_entity.pdbx_description
1 polymer ?
#
loop_
_entity_poly.entity_id
_entity_poly.type
_entity_poly.pdbx_seq_one_letter_code
_entity_poly.pdbx_strand_id
1 'polypeptide(L)'
;MEERHRLLLASPSLQEETTPRRSQKSSSEAYILSIASLPSHYAASVSAPSNVIDIFDKGTLQGLQTLPGHETATTSLLTANKLGGIVNQCLVSAGRDGSVKAWDVRSNSHSIKMTNLGQSRPLLCCDISKDGLTVAAGTDLQGDDTFILYWDPRQPATPLRSHSSTHSDDITTVSFAPTRDRESDKYLLLSGSTDGLLCTSNPDEDDEDEAPLRVGNWGCSIAQAGWIHGSSKSKLAAIWAGSDMETFSTWTNELEPLMNLDIRSPVLHQGWTWVTDYLIKAYSTPTSTPNLSVFAGSNEGDIALLSNVNPSVQDAPWCLHKLWTHGHVGIVRGLKEEQRQTLITGGEDGKLNAWPIDPIMLEGDGKDQEAQEDSSMDVDVASPKQKRRELDRDGEREQKPDPKGWSYRLMFTYFGRWQIRKSYLTASWLDSIDVCLKSFPAGSDRDQCPARGIERESTHGDGISTNVGKKLILVIGATGAQGMEVVPALLAPNEDGTPSPYAVRAVTRDPANRRAKELQGMGAELFEGSFYDVKAMAKAFDGCYGAFVNTDTYTVGEEKEIWSAVKLYEIARRTPSMRHFVWSNLDYGSKLGDFNPIYKSEHHDAKGIVNDYLKSQPSYLGDRLTWTSLTSCVYFEMLKYPLCGPLNVREDGTVVFATPLGDGHVPMVALSDLAWWNRHVLNNREENSGKELLIASDWVGWDYLVETFTKVTGKPAVYRRLSLDQWFACMTGHERPIANEKKTGDGSTTIRQSFSGFWCLWRDDMIKRDMKWIRNVHPKSLTVGEWMKREKYEGKIGATALKNAEDGKGRVVPNKTVTSLL
;
A
#
# COMPACT_ATOMS: atom_id res chain seq x y z
N MET A 1 6.16 2.58 -31.64
CA MET A 1 6.34 1.26 -32.27
C MET A 1 5.63 0.30 -31.34
N GLU A 2 4.39 -0.02 -31.72
CA GLU A 2 3.44 -0.96 -31.11
C GLU A 2 3.48 -1.13 -29.58
N GLU A 3 2.58 -0.42 -28.88
CA GLU A 3 1.90 -1.01 -27.73
C GLU A 3 1.32 -2.36 -28.20
N ARG A 4 2.04 -3.45 -27.93
CA ARG A 4 1.37 -4.73 -27.78
C ARG A 4 0.52 -4.58 -26.53
N HIS A 5 -0.72 -4.09 -26.68
CA HIS A 5 -1.79 -4.49 -25.78
C HIS A 5 -1.58 -6.00 -25.56
N ARG A 6 -1.33 -6.44 -24.33
CA ARG A 6 -1.18 -7.87 -24.06
C ARG A 6 -2.54 -8.49 -24.38
N LEU A 7 -2.64 -9.05 -25.59
CA LEU A 7 -3.89 -9.50 -26.19
C LEU A 7 -4.40 -10.68 -25.35
N LEU A 8 -5.58 -10.49 -24.74
CA LEU A 8 -6.41 -11.62 -24.34
C LEU A 8 -6.98 -12.19 -25.63
N LEU A 9 -6.57 -13.40 -25.99
CA LEU A 9 -7.04 -14.10 -27.17
C LEU A 9 -8.28 -14.92 -26.79
N ALA A 10 -9.30 -14.93 -27.65
CA ALA A 10 -10.38 -15.90 -27.53
C ALA A 10 -9.90 -17.26 -28.05
N SER A 11 -10.11 -18.32 -27.29
CA SER A 11 -9.92 -19.67 -27.81
C SER A 11 -10.87 -19.90 -28.99
N PRO A 12 -10.44 -20.62 -30.06
CA PRO A 12 -11.34 -21.04 -31.14
C PRO A 12 -12.54 -21.87 -30.65
N SER A 13 -12.42 -22.48 -29.46
CA SER A 13 -13.45 -23.26 -28.79
C SER A 13 -14.17 -22.50 -27.66
N LEU A 14 -14.11 -21.15 -27.65
CA LEU A 14 -14.75 -20.34 -26.63
C LEU A 14 -16.26 -20.62 -26.56
N GLN A 15 -16.71 -21.04 -25.38
CA GLN A 15 -18.12 -21.29 -25.08
C GLN A 15 -18.58 -20.41 -23.92
N GLU A 16 -19.81 -19.93 -23.99
CA GLU A 16 -20.52 -19.30 -22.88
C GLU A 16 -21.60 -20.26 -22.38
N GLU A 17 -21.58 -20.53 -21.08
CA GLU A 17 -22.58 -21.33 -20.39
C GLU A 17 -23.38 -20.41 -19.46
N THR A 18 -24.64 -20.16 -19.80
CA THR A 18 -25.51 -19.22 -19.05
C THR A 18 -26.35 -19.92 -17.98
N THR A 19 -26.48 -21.26 -18.06
CA THR A 19 -27.33 -22.04 -17.15
C THR A 19 -26.53 -23.10 -16.41
N PRO A 20 -26.48 -23.05 -15.06
CA PRO A 20 -25.83 -24.11 -14.30
C PRO A 20 -26.62 -25.41 -14.42
N ARG A 21 -25.93 -26.56 -14.43
CA ARG A 21 -26.57 -27.90 -14.43
C ARG A 21 -27.45 -28.08 -13.20
N ARG A 22 -27.02 -27.56 -12.07
CA ARG A 22 -27.73 -27.59 -10.79
C ARG A 22 -27.41 -26.31 -10.03
N SER A 23 -28.38 -25.81 -9.28
CA SER A 23 -28.20 -24.69 -8.36
C SER A 23 -28.92 -25.00 -7.05
N GLN A 24 -28.27 -24.73 -5.93
CA GLN A 24 -28.84 -24.91 -4.60
C GLN A 24 -28.42 -23.76 -3.69
N LYS A 25 -29.29 -23.32 -2.80
CA LYS A 25 -28.96 -22.33 -1.77
C LYS A 25 -28.32 -22.98 -0.54
N SER A 26 -27.43 -22.24 0.13
CA SER A 26 -26.92 -22.61 1.44
C SER A 26 -28.04 -22.64 2.49
N SER A 27 -27.83 -23.37 3.58
CA SER A 27 -28.83 -23.57 4.64
C SER A 27 -29.27 -22.27 5.32
N SER A 28 -28.39 -21.28 5.36
CA SER A 28 -28.60 -19.98 6.01
C SER A 28 -28.66 -18.79 5.03
N GLU A 29 -28.62 -19.06 3.72
CA GLU A 29 -28.54 -18.06 2.63
C GLU A 29 -27.36 -17.07 2.76
N ALA A 30 -26.42 -17.30 3.67
CA ALA A 30 -25.22 -16.49 3.85
C ALA A 30 -24.12 -16.91 2.85
N TYR A 31 -23.07 -16.08 2.75
CA TYR A 31 -22.03 -16.20 1.71
C TYR A 31 -21.30 -17.53 1.79
N ILE A 32 -21.09 -18.17 0.64
CA ILE A 32 -20.28 -19.38 0.54
C ILE A 32 -18.83 -18.96 0.33
N LEU A 33 -17.97 -19.21 1.31
CA LEU A 33 -16.59 -18.71 1.30
C LEU A 33 -15.60 -19.68 0.64
N SER A 34 -15.75 -20.99 0.88
CA SER A 34 -14.83 -22.00 0.39
C SER A 34 -15.55 -23.33 0.17
N ILE A 35 -15.02 -24.15 -0.74
CA ILE A 35 -15.64 -25.39 -1.20
C ILE A 35 -14.59 -26.49 -1.22
N ALA A 36 -14.92 -27.63 -0.61
CA ALA A 36 -14.14 -28.86 -0.64
C ALA A 36 -14.95 -30.00 -1.26
N SER A 37 -14.26 -30.95 -1.90
CA SER A 37 -14.87 -32.12 -2.55
C SER A 37 -14.46 -33.40 -1.85
N LEU A 38 -15.44 -34.19 -1.42
CA LEU A 38 -15.31 -35.54 -0.83
C LEU A 38 -15.75 -36.58 -1.87
N PRO A 39 -15.59 -37.90 -1.68
CA PRO A 39 -15.92 -38.88 -2.72
C PRO A 39 -17.38 -38.80 -3.21
N SER A 40 -18.31 -38.63 -2.27
CA SER A 40 -19.77 -38.62 -2.52
C SER A 40 -20.45 -37.28 -2.23
N HIS A 41 -19.74 -36.32 -1.62
CA HIS A 41 -20.34 -35.07 -1.15
C HIS A 41 -19.49 -33.85 -1.51
N TYR A 42 -20.10 -32.67 -1.60
CA TYR A 42 -19.44 -31.38 -1.56
C TYR A 42 -19.63 -30.75 -0.18
N ALA A 43 -18.60 -30.10 0.35
CA ALA A 43 -18.68 -29.33 1.57
C ALA A 43 -18.47 -27.85 1.25
N ALA A 44 -19.34 -26.98 1.76
CA ALA A 44 -19.25 -25.54 1.56
C ALA A 44 -19.25 -24.82 2.91
N SER A 45 -18.24 -24.00 3.17
CA SER A 45 -18.19 -23.18 4.38
C SER A 45 -19.05 -21.93 4.20
N VAL A 46 -19.90 -21.65 5.17
CA VAL A 46 -20.78 -20.48 5.15
C VAL A 46 -20.24 -19.39 6.09
N SER A 47 -20.39 -18.13 5.68
CA SER A 47 -19.97 -16.96 6.44
C SER A 47 -20.84 -16.68 7.69
N ALA A 48 -20.41 -15.70 8.49
CA ALA A 48 -21.16 -15.22 9.65
C ALA A 48 -22.56 -14.72 9.26
N PRO A 49 -23.57 -14.88 10.15
CA PRO A 49 -23.46 -15.32 11.55
C PRO A 49 -23.55 -16.84 11.76
N SER A 50 -23.80 -17.64 10.72
CA SER A 50 -24.02 -19.09 10.90
C SER A 50 -22.71 -19.86 11.10
N ASN A 51 -21.65 -19.52 10.36
CA ASN A 51 -20.31 -20.14 10.45
C ASN A 51 -20.31 -21.68 10.30
N VAL A 52 -21.37 -22.23 9.71
CA VAL A 52 -21.58 -23.67 9.51
C VAL A 52 -20.89 -24.18 8.26
N ILE A 53 -20.76 -25.50 8.16
CA ILE A 53 -20.30 -26.17 6.94
C ILE A 53 -21.45 -27.02 6.39
N ASP A 54 -22.00 -26.62 5.25
CA ASP A 54 -23.09 -27.35 4.59
C ASP A 54 -22.52 -28.47 3.72
N ILE A 55 -23.13 -29.65 3.82
CA ILE A 55 -22.79 -30.83 3.04
C ILE A 55 -23.87 -31.08 1.99
N PHE A 56 -23.47 -31.13 0.73
CA PHE A 56 -24.33 -31.36 -0.42
C PHE A 56 -24.00 -32.71 -1.06
N ASP A 57 -25.01 -33.41 -1.54
CA ASP A 57 -24.82 -34.62 -2.33
C ASP A 57 -24.24 -34.29 -3.71
N LYS A 58 -23.24 -35.03 -4.17
CA LYS A 58 -22.64 -34.79 -5.50
C LYS A 58 -23.61 -35.08 -6.65
N GLY A 59 -24.44 -36.11 -6.49
CA GLY A 59 -25.30 -36.62 -7.53
C GLY A 59 -26.53 -35.75 -7.79
N THR A 60 -27.04 -35.05 -6.78
CA THR A 60 -28.27 -34.23 -6.78
C THR A 60 -28.02 -32.75 -6.50
N LEU A 61 -26.89 -32.40 -5.88
CA LEU A 61 -26.59 -31.08 -5.30
C LEU A 61 -27.59 -30.65 -4.20
N GLN A 62 -28.38 -31.58 -3.66
CA GLN A 62 -29.26 -31.29 -2.53
C GLN A 62 -28.47 -31.26 -1.22
N GLY A 63 -28.84 -30.34 -0.33
CA GLY A 63 -28.28 -30.28 1.01
C GLY A 63 -28.67 -31.51 1.81
N LEU A 64 -27.68 -32.23 2.33
CA LEU A 64 -27.89 -33.44 3.13
C LEU A 64 -27.89 -33.12 4.62
N GLN A 65 -26.88 -32.36 5.07
CA GLN A 65 -26.67 -32.05 6.47
C GLN A 65 -25.79 -30.80 6.63
N THR A 66 -25.77 -30.26 7.83
CA THR A 66 -24.98 -29.09 8.20
C THR A 66 -24.14 -29.41 9.44
N LEU A 67 -22.83 -29.25 9.31
CA LEU A 67 -21.88 -29.39 10.41
C LEU A 67 -21.79 -28.07 11.19
N PRO A 68 -21.54 -28.10 12.51
CA PRO A 68 -21.53 -26.90 13.35
C PRO A 68 -20.37 -25.93 13.06
N GLY A 69 -19.32 -26.37 12.35
CA GLY A 69 -18.22 -25.49 11.92
C GLY A 69 -17.35 -24.94 13.07
N HIS A 70 -16.98 -23.66 12.95
CA HIS A 70 -16.12 -22.96 13.92
C HIS A 70 -16.94 -21.99 14.78
N GLU A 71 -16.46 -21.68 15.98
CA GLU A 71 -17.16 -20.77 16.91
C GLU A 71 -17.18 -19.32 16.38
N THR A 72 -16.12 -18.95 15.67
CA THR A 72 -15.99 -17.70 14.92
C THR A 72 -16.07 -18.00 13.43
N ALA A 73 -15.18 -17.48 12.58
CA ALA A 73 -15.24 -17.70 11.13
C ALA A 73 -14.38 -18.90 10.69
N THR A 74 -14.89 -19.68 9.71
CA THR A 74 -14.09 -20.65 8.95
C THR A 74 -13.24 -19.90 7.93
N THR A 75 -11.93 -20.14 7.91
CA THR A 75 -10.97 -19.42 7.04
C THR A 75 -10.42 -20.29 5.93
N SER A 76 -10.28 -21.60 6.16
CA SER A 76 -9.89 -22.58 5.13
C SER A 76 -10.70 -23.85 5.26
N LEU A 77 -10.99 -24.47 4.11
CA LEU A 77 -11.68 -25.75 3.99
C LEU A 77 -11.00 -26.60 2.92
N LEU A 78 -10.59 -27.81 3.27
CA LEU A 78 -9.86 -28.72 2.39
C LEU A 78 -10.22 -30.18 2.64
N THR A 79 -9.90 -31.03 1.67
CA THR A 79 -10.09 -32.48 1.77
C THR A 79 -8.74 -33.15 1.95
N ALA A 80 -8.60 -33.95 3.01
CA ALA A 80 -7.42 -34.75 3.27
C ALA A 80 -7.67 -36.20 2.85
N ASN A 81 -6.77 -36.79 2.04
CA ASN A 81 -6.86 -38.20 1.66
C ASN A 81 -6.40 -39.15 2.76
N LYS A 82 -5.49 -38.68 3.60
CA LYS A 82 -4.89 -39.39 4.73
C LYS A 82 -4.79 -38.40 5.88
N LEU A 83 -5.04 -38.86 7.10
CA LEU A 83 -4.83 -38.05 8.29
C LEU A 83 -4.46 -38.95 9.47
N GLY A 84 -3.35 -38.66 10.15
CA GLY A 84 -2.89 -39.42 11.33
C GLY A 84 -2.63 -40.91 11.05
N GLY A 85 -2.24 -41.26 9.82
CA GLY A 85 -2.02 -42.64 9.39
C GLY A 85 -3.29 -43.40 8.96
N ILE A 86 -4.47 -42.79 9.09
CA ILE A 86 -5.73 -43.37 8.62
C ILE A 86 -5.95 -43.00 7.16
N VAL A 87 -6.07 -44.00 6.28
CA VAL A 87 -6.35 -43.81 4.85
C VAL A 87 -7.86 -43.72 4.64
N ASN A 88 -8.43 -42.59 5.00
CA ASN A 88 -9.82 -42.26 4.71
C ASN A 88 -9.93 -40.78 4.36
N GLN A 89 -10.71 -40.45 3.32
CA GLN A 89 -10.95 -39.06 2.96
C GLN A 89 -11.75 -38.37 4.06
N CYS A 90 -11.18 -37.33 4.65
CA CYS A 90 -11.82 -36.52 5.66
C CYS A 90 -11.79 -35.04 5.28
N LEU A 91 -12.75 -34.31 5.82
CA LEU A 91 -12.88 -32.88 5.64
C LEU A 91 -12.11 -32.19 6.77
N VAL A 92 -11.25 -31.23 6.44
CA VAL A 92 -10.50 -30.45 7.41
C VAL A 92 -10.79 -28.98 7.22
N SER A 93 -11.00 -28.26 8.31
CA SER A 93 -11.20 -26.82 8.31
C SER A 93 -10.33 -26.14 9.36
N ALA A 94 -9.93 -24.91 9.06
CA ALA A 94 -9.33 -23.99 10.02
C ALA A 94 -10.25 -22.80 10.25
N GLY A 95 -10.16 -22.20 11.43
CA GLY A 95 -10.95 -21.02 11.76
C GLY A 95 -10.23 -20.02 12.63
N ARG A 96 -10.83 -18.84 12.73
CA ARG A 96 -10.37 -17.75 13.62
C ARG A 96 -10.52 -18.07 15.11
N ASP A 97 -11.11 -19.22 15.45
CA ASP A 97 -11.17 -19.76 16.81
C ASP A 97 -9.85 -20.40 17.25
N GLY A 98 -8.82 -20.38 16.40
CA GLY A 98 -7.49 -20.90 16.70
C GLY A 98 -7.40 -22.41 16.69
N SER A 99 -8.35 -23.08 16.02
CA SER A 99 -8.37 -24.53 15.91
C SER A 99 -8.42 -25.00 14.46
N VAL A 100 -7.78 -26.15 14.22
CA VAL A 100 -7.96 -26.93 13.00
C VAL A 100 -8.77 -28.18 13.34
N LYS A 101 -9.92 -28.38 12.68
CA LYS A 101 -10.85 -29.48 12.96
C LYS A 101 -10.89 -30.43 11.78
N ALA A 102 -10.69 -31.72 12.05
CA ALA A 102 -11.01 -32.79 11.12
C ALA A 102 -12.42 -33.30 11.42
N TRP A 103 -13.28 -33.32 10.41
CA TRP A 103 -14.69 -33.62 10.53
C TRP A 103 -15.00 -35.05 10.15
N ASP A 104 -15.84 -35.69 10.96
CA ASP A 104 -16.53 -36.91 10.59
C ASP A 104 -17.98 -36.57 10.21
N VAL A 105 -18.21 -36.59 8.90
CA VAL A 105 -19.49 -36.33 8.26
C VAL A 105 -20.57 -37.28 8.82
N ARG A 106 -20.26 -38.51 9.22
CA ARG A 106 -21.26 -39.48 9.71
C ARG A 106 -21.77 -39.18 11.11
N SER A 107 -20.91 -38.68 11.99
CA SER A 107 -21.24 -38.38 13.38
C SER A 107 -21.67 -36.93 13.60
N ASN A 108 -21.68 -36.12 12.54
CA ASN A 108 -21.96 -34.68 12.59
C ASN A 108 -21.10 -33.94 13.63
N SER A 109 -19.86 -34.39 13.79
CA SER A 109 -18.92 -33.87 14.79
C SER A 109 -17.49 -33.90 14.25
N HIS A 110 -16.58 -33.24 14.96
CA HIS A 110 -15.15 -33.33 14.66
C HIS A 110 -14.56 -34.59 15.31
N SER A 111 -13.75 -35.31 14.56
CA SER A 111 -12.99 -36.48 15.05
C SER A 111 -11.68 -36.06 15.71
N ILE A 112 -11.04 -35.01 15.20
CA ILE A 112 -9.79 -34.46 15.72
C ILE A 112 -9.93 -32.94 15.80
N LYS A 113 -9.57 -32.36 16.94
CA LYS A 113 -9.47 -30.91 17.13
C LYS A 113 -8.05 -30.56 17.52
N MET A 114 -7.30 -30.00 16.58
CA MET A 114 -5.95 -29.50 16.79
C MET A 114 -6.01 -28.07 17.34
N THR A 115 -5.35 -27.83 18.47
CA THR A 115 -5.34 -26.55 19.17
C THR A 115 -3.97 -26.23 19.74
N ASN A 116 -3.79 -24.99 20.19
CA ASN A 116 -2.64 -24.58 21.01
C ASN A 116 -3.12 -24.21 22.43
N LEU A 117 -3.05 -25.19 23.34
CA LEU A 117 -3.54 -25.04 24.72
C LEU A 117 -2.88 -23.84 25.43
N GLY A 118 -3.66 -22.81 25.74
CA GLY A 118 -3.21 -21.62 26.48
C GLY A 118 -2.78 -20.43 25.61
N GLN A 119 -2.67 -20.59 24.29
CA GLN A 119 -2.29 -19.53 23.35
C GLN A 119 -3.13 -19.62 22.05
N SER A 120 -4.43 -19.37 22.19
CA SER A 120 -5.35 -19.42 21.05
C SER A 120 -5.17 -18.20 20.14
N ARG A 121 -4.63 -18.42 18.94
CA ARG A 121 -4.45 -17.38 17.90
C ARG A 121 -5.32 -17.71 16.68
N PRO A 122 -6.03 -16.74 16.08
CA PRO A 122 -6.79 -16.93 14.87
C PRO A 122 -5.95 -17.50 13.73
N LEU A 123 -6.48 -18.54 13.05
CA LEU A 123 -5.83 -19.13 11.87
C LEU A 123 -6.46 -18.57 10.60
N LEU A 124 -5.64 -18.16 9.65
CA LEU A 124 -6.07 -17.59 8.36
C LEU A 124 -6.07 -18.63 7.24
N CYS A 125 -5.19 -19.62 7.32
CA CYS A 125 -5.06 -20.67 6.32
C CYS A 125 -4.57 -21.97 6.96
N CYS A 126 -4.79 -23.09 6.28
CA CYS A 126 -4.17 -24.37 6.63
C CYS A 126 -4.00 -25.25 5.41
N ASP A 127 -3.03 -26.16 5.47
CA ASP A 127 -2.83 -27.23 4.50
C ASP A 127 -2.23 -28.48 5.18
N ILE A 128 -2.24 -29.61 4.47
CA ILE A 128 -1.87 -30.92 5.01
C ILE A 128 -0.86 -31.60 4.10
N SER A 129 0.16 -32.20 4.70
CA SER A 129 1.16 -32.99 4.00
C SER A 129 0.52 -34.21 3.30
N LYS A 130 1.11 -34.68 2.21
CA LYS A 130 0.55 -35.80 1.43
C LYS A 130 0.50 -37.14 2.18
N ASP A 131 1.36 -37.34 3.18
CA ASP A 131 1.32 -38.51 4.06
C ASP A 131 0.25 -38.39 5.16
N GLY A 132 -0.29 -37.17 5.38
CA GLY A 132 -1.29 -36.88 6.39
C GLY A 132 -0.74 -36.86 7.82
N LEU A 133 0.58 -36.74 7.98
CA LEU A 133 1.24 -36.73 9.30
C LEU A 133 1.54 -35.32 9.81
N THR A 134 1.53 -34.32 8.95
CA THR A 134 1.82 -32.93 9.31
C THR A 134 0.72 -32.01 8.78
N VAL A 135 0.15 -31.20 9.67
CA VAL A 135 -0.81 -30.14 9.35
C VAL A 135 -0.17 -28.81 9.66
N ALA A 136 -0.11 -27.90 8.69
CA ALA A 136 0.43 -26.56 8.87
C ALA A 136 -0.70 -25.53 8.81
N ALA A 137 -0.64 -24.50 9.64
CA ALA A 137 -1.56 -23.36 9.59
C ALA A 137 -0.83 -22.04 9.85
N GLY A 138 -1.23 -20.98 9.13
CA GLY A 138 -0.75 -19.62 9.32
C GLY A 138 -1.69 -18.81 10.22
N THR A 139 -1.12 -17.99 11.11
CA THR A 139 -1.88 -17.10 12.00
C THR A 139 -2.01 -15.68 11.45
N ASP A 140 -2.93 -14.90 12.04
CA ASP A 140 -2.91 -13.44 11.93
C ASP A 140 -1.82 -12.82 12.83
N LEU A 141 -1.47 -11.57 12.56
CA LEU A 141 -0.58 -10.73 13.33
C LEU A 141 -1.27 -10.31 14.62
N GLN A 142 -0.76 -10.83 15.74
CA GLN A 142 -1.20 -10.44 17.06
C GLN A 142 -0.01 -10.01 17.92
N GLY A 143 -0.01 -8.72 18.24
CA GLY A 143 1.15 -8.07 18.85
C GLY A 143 2.17 -7.76 17.77
N ASP A 144 3.37 -8.30 17.94
CA ASP A 144 4.49 -8.12 17.01
C ASP A 144 4.91 -9.44 16.32
N ASP A 145 4.19 -10.55 16.58
CA ASP A 145 4.55 -11.90 16.10
C ASP A 145 3.43 -12.55 15.27
N THR A 146 3.81 -13.22 14.17
CA THR A 146 2.99 -14.20 13.44
C THR A 146 3.63 -15.57 13.48
N PHE A 147 2.83 -16.64 13.36
CA PHE A 147 3.34 -18.01 13.48
C PHE A 147 2.85 -18.89 12.34
N ILE A 148 3.75 -19.73 11.84
CA ILE A 148 3.38 -20.97 11.14
C ILE A 148 3.38 -22.08 12.20
N LEU A 149 2.20 -22.62 12.48
CA LEU A 149 2.00 -23.68 13.47
C LEU A 149 1.89 -25.04 12.76
N TYR A 150 2.57 -26.04 13.30
CA TYR A 150 2.56 -27.39 12.75
C TYR A 150 2.02 -28.37 13.78
N TRP A 151 1.15 -29.30 13.37
CA TRP A 151 0.62 -30.35 14.22
C TRP A 151 0.84 -31.73 13.62
N ASP A 152 1.08 -32.71 14.49
CA ASP A 152 0.84 -34.10 14.17
C ASP A 152 -0.63 -34.44 14.55
N PRO A 153 -1.48 -34.88 13.61
CA PRO A 153 -2.87 -35.24 13.90
C PRO A 153 -3.03 -36.34 14.96
N ARG A 154 -1.98 -37.13 15.23
CA ARG A 154 -1.94 -38.14 16.30
C ARG A 154 -1.76 -37.52 17.68
N GLN A 155 -1.26 -36.29 17.75
CA GLN A 155 -1.04 -35.51 18.97
C GLN A 155 -1.66 -34.10 18.84
N PRO A 156 -2.99 -33.98 18.83
CA PRO A 156 -3.67 -32.74 18.45
C PRO A 156 -3.67 -31.64 19.53
N ALA A 157 -3.28 -31.96 20.77
CA ALA A 157 -3.41 -31.03 21.90
C ALA A 157 -2.43 -29.84 21.86
N THR A 158 -1.28 -30.02 21.21
CA THR A 158 -0.19 -29.03 21.18
C THR A 158 0.47 -29.07 19.81
N PRO A 159 0.83 -27.92 19.22
CA PRO A 159 1.61 -27.91 17.99
C PRO A 159 2.95 -28.63 18.21
N LEU A 160 3.36 -29.43 17.23
CA LEU A 160 4.66 -30.09 17.18
C LEU A 160 5.79 -29.06 17.18
N ARG A 161 5.59 -27.95 16.45
CA ARG A 161 6.53 -26.84 16.32
C ARG A 161 5.81 -25.56 15.88
N SER A 162 6.48 -24.44 16.07
CA SER A 162 6.00 -23.11 15.69
C SER A 162 7.16 -22.28 15.15
N HIS A 163 7.01 -21.71 13.96
CA HIS A 163 8.00 -20.80 13.36
C HIS A 163 7.44 -19.38 13.36
N SER A 164 8.15 -18.46 13.99
CA SER A 164 7.75 -17.06 14.19
C SER A 164 8.56 -16.06 13.38
N SER A 165 9.76 -16.45 12.94
CA SER A 165 10.69 -15.59 12.21
C SER A 165 10.49 -15.56 10.69
N THR A 166 9.62 -16.42 10.14
CA THR A 166 9.45 -16.56 8.68
C THR A 166 8.76 -15.34 8.02
N HIS A 167 7.78 -14.75 8.70
CA HIS A 167 6.97 -13.64 8.18
C HIS A 167 6.77 -12.59 9.27
N SER A 168 6.57 -11.33 8.88
CA SER A 168 6.37 -10.21 9.82
C SER A 168 4.94 -9.68 9.87
N ASP A 169 4.05 -10.25 9.05
CA ASP A 169 2.64 -9.85 8.93
C ASP A 169 1.76 -11.08 8.67
N ASP A 170 0.45 -10.88 8.52
CA ASP A 170 -0.58 -11.93 8.36
C ASP A 170 -0.19 -13.01 7.33
N ILE A 171 -0.13 -14.27 7.76
CA ILE A 171 0.17 -15.41 6.88
C ILE A 171 -1.12 -15.87 6.19
N THR A 172 -1.31 -15.42 4.95
CA THR A 172 -2.55 -15.62 4.19
C THR A 172 -2.63 -16.99 3.54
N THR A 173 -1.49 -17.62 3.27
CA THR A 173 -1.46 -18.90 2.57
C THR A 173 -0.31 -19.79 3.06
N VAL A 174 -0.62 -21.07 3.23
CA VAL A 174 0.34 -22.15 3.40
C VAL A 174 -0.05 -23.27 2.44
N SER A 175 0.91 -23.84 1.71
CA SER A 175 0.63 -24.93 0.78
C SER A 175 1.80 -25.91 0.67
N PHE A 176 1.54 -27.18 0.94
CA PHE A 176 2.53 -28.25 0.78
C PHE A 176 2.79 -28.54 -0.70
N ALA A 177 4.06 -28.74 -1.05
CA ALA A 177 4.45 -29.09 -2.40
C ALA A 177 3.83 -30.42 -2.83
N PRO A 178 3.40 -30.55 -4.10
CA PRO A 178 2.78 -31.76 -4.60
C PRO A 178 3.77 -32.93 -4.72
N THR A 179 5.06 -32.67 -4.80
CA THR A 179 6.09 -33.71 -4.80
C THR A 179 7.09 -33.39 -3.73
N ARG A 180 7.67 -34.43 -3.12
CA ARG A 180 8.87 -34.25 -2.30
C ARG A 180 9.98 -33.67 -3.16
N ASP A 181 10.84 -32.91 -2.52
CA ASP A 181 12.04 -32.42 -3.18
C ASP A 181 12.91 -33.60 -3.63
N ARG A 182 13.40 -33.57 -4.87
CA ARG A 182 14.13 -34.70 -5.46
C ARG A 182 15.53 -34.85 -4.88
N GLU A 183 16.11 -33.77 -4.38
CA GLU A 183 17.48 -33.74 -3.85
C GLU A 183 17.52 -34.06 -2.36
N SER A 184 16.57 -33.53 -1.57
CA SER A 184 16.52 -33.74 -0.12
C SER A 184 15.54 -34.81 0.37
N ASP A 185 14.62 -35.31 -0.49
CA ASP A 185 13.49 -36.19 -0.14
C ASP A 185 12.61 -35.67 1.02
N LYS A 186 12.61 -34.35 1.24
CA LYS A 186 11.82 -33.67 2.25
C LYS A 186 10.54 -33.08 1.65
N TYR A 187 9.54 -32.86 2.51
CA TYR A 187 8.40 -32.02 2.13
C TYR A 187 8.84 -30.56 2.06
N LEU A 188 8.26 -29.81 1.13
CA LEU A 188 8.45 -28.36 1.05
C LEU A 188 7.12 -27.69 1.35
N LEU A 189 7.15 -26.66 2.18
CA LEU A 189 6.01 -25.79 2.44
C LEU A 189 6.23 -24.45 1.73
N LEU A 190 5.22 -23.99 1.00
CA LEU A 190 5.15 -22.61 0.51
C LEU A 190 4.31 -21.81 1.49
N SER A 191 4.84 -20.70 2.01
CA SER A 191 4.09 -19.71 2.77
C SER A 191 4.09 -18.36 2.04
N GLY A 192 3.00 -17.62 2.18
CA GLY A 192 2.87 -16.25 1.67
C GLY A 192 2.17 -15.38 2.68
N SER A 193 2.59 -14.12 2.74
CA SER A 193 2.16 -13.16 3.75
C SER A 193 1.82 -11.79 3.14
N THR A 194 1.04 -11.01 3.88
CA THR A 194 0.74 -9.61 3.55
C THR A 194 1.98 -8.69 3.62
N ASP A 195 3.08 -9.15 4.23
CA ASP A 195 4.39 -8.48 4.19
C ASP A 195 5.03 -8.43 2.79
N GLY A 196 4.45 -9.16 1.83
CA GLY A 196 4.89 -9.22 0.43
C GLY A 196 6.01 -10.21 0.15
N LEU A 197 6.29 -11.11 1.11
CA LEU A 197 7.26 -12.18 0.97
C LEU A 197 6.57 -13.51 0.67
N LEU A 198 7.12 -14.24 -0.30
CA LEU A 198 6.93 -15.68 -0.47
C LEU A 198 8.12 -16.38 0.18
N CYS A 199 7.85 -17.44 0.94
CA CYS A 199 8.90 -18.27 1.50
C CYS A 199 8.65 -19.74 1.16
N THR A 200 9.71 -20.45 0.77
CA THR A 200 9.70 -21.92 0.81
C THR A 200 10.49 -22.39 2.02
N SER A 201 9.89 -23.24 2.85
CA SER A 201 10.48 -23.72 4.09
C SER A 201 10.43 -25.25 4.22
N ASN A 202 11.31 -25.78 5.06
CA ASN A 202 11.30 -27.18 5.48
C ASN A 202 10.36 -27.33 6.70
N PRO A 203 9.19 -27.98 6.54
CA PRO A 203 8.23 -28.16 7.63
C PRO A 203 8.73 -29.13 8.70
N ASP A 204 9.76 -29.94 8.41
CA ASP A 204 10.33 -30.92 9.35
C ASP A 204 11.49 -30.34 10.19
N GLU A 205 11.89 -29.09 9.93
CA GLU A 205 12.95 -28.41 10.70
C GLU A 205 12.40 -27.84 12.01
N ASP A 206 13.09 -28.13 13.12
CA ASP A 206 12.69 -27.66 14.45
C ASP A 206 13.29 -26.27 14.75
N ASP A 207 14.43 -25.93 14.16
CA ASP A 207 15.04 -24.60 14.26
C ASP A 207 14.38 -23.62 13.27
N GLU A 208 13.70 -22.58 13.79
CA GLU A 208 12.98 -21.62 12.95
C GLU A 208 13.89 -20.76 12.08
N ASP A 209 15.17 -20.59 12.45
CA ASP A 209 16.14 -19.81 11.68
C ASP A 209 16.67 -20.59 10.46
N GLU A 210 16.68 -21.92 10.53
CA GLU A 210 17.13 -22.83 9.45
C GLU A 210 15.95 -23.39 8.62
N ALA A 211 14.71 -23.21 9.08
CA ALA A 211 13.52 -23.68 8.39
C ALA A 211 13.28 -22.98 7.03
N PRO A 212 13.46 -21.65 6.88
CA PRO A 212 13.35 -20.97 5.59
C PRO A 212 14.46 -21.38 4.62
N LEU A 213 14.09 -22.00 3.50
CA LEU A 213 15.04 -22.40 2.45
C LEU A 213 15.26 -21.29 1.44
N ARG A 214 14.18 -20.62 1.01
CA ARG A 214 14.24 -19.51 0.04
C ARG A 214 13.19 -18.46 0.38
N VAL A 215 13.50 -17.21 0.05
CA VAL A 215 12.59 -16.06 0.24
C VAL A 215 12.59 -15.22 -1.02
N GLY A 216 11.40 -14.95 -1.55
CA GLY A 216 11.17 -14.05 -2.68
C GLY A 216 10.37 -12.83 -2.23
N ASN A 217 10.86 -11.63 -2.55
CA ASN A 217 10.15 -10.39 -2.26
C ASN A 217 9.38 -9.95 -3.51
N TRP A 218 8.05 -9.93 -3.43
CA TRP A 218 7.18 -9.43 -4.50
C TRP A 218 6.97 -7.92 -4.43
N GLY A 219 7.03 -7.35 -3.22
CA GLY A 219 6.76 -5.93 -2.98
C GLY A 219 5.27 -5.57 -2.96
N CYS A 220 4.37 -6.56 -2.94
CA CYS A 220 2.94 -6.37 -2.72
C CYS A 220 2.34 -7.49 -1.85
N SER A 221 1.26 -7.18 -1.14
CA SER A 221 0.58 -8.08 -0.21
C SER A 221 0.06 -9.33 -0.92
N ILE A 222 0.36 -10.51 -0.37
CA ILE A 222 0.02 -11.79 -0.97
C ILE A 222 -1.31 -12.26 -0.40
N ALA A 223 -2.31 -12.46 -1.26
CA ALA A 223 -3.63 -12.96 -0.86
C ALA A 223 -3.73 -14.48 -1.02
N GLN A 224 -3.14 -15.03 -2.09
CA GLN A 224 -3.16 -16.46 -2.39
C GLN A 224 -1.87 -16.86 -3.10
N ALA A 225 -1.38 -18.08 -2.87
CA ALA A 225 -0.28 -18.64 -3.64
C ALA A 225 -0.46 -20.16 -3.78
N GLY A 226 0.26 -20.75 -4.73
CA GLY A 226 0.24 -22.19 -4.90
C GLY A 226 1.26 -22.71 -5.90
N TRP A 227 1.37 -24.03 -5.97
CA TRP A 227 2.32 -24.73 -6.81
C TRP A 227 1.81 -24.95 -8.25
N ILE A 228 2.74 -24.91 -9.21
CA ILE A 228 2.54 -25.27 -10.62
C ILE A 228 3.22 -26.62 -10.87
N HIS A 229 2.44 -27.63 -11.27
CA HIS A 229 2.92 -28.98 -11.52
C HIS A 229 3.77 -29.05 -12.81
N GLY A 230 4.78 -29.94 -12.82
CA GLY A 230 5.57 -30.25 -14.01
C GLY A 230 6.83 -29.40 -14.22
N SER A 231 7.05 -28.38 -13.39
CA SER A 231 8.24 -27.51 -13.48
C SER A 231 9.37 -28.00 -12.56
N SER A 232 10.11 -29.03 -12.99
CA SER A 232 11.28 -29.53 -12.24
C SER A 232 12.58 -28.78 -12.58
N LYS A 233 12.56 -27.84 -13.54
CA LYS A 233 13.74 -27.07 -13.96
C LYS A 233 13.69 -25.70 -13.29
N SER A 234 14.82 -25.23 -12.77
CA SER A 234 14.94 -23.94 -12.09
C SER A 234 14.36 -22.77 -12.87
N LYS A 235 14.56 -22.75 -14.20
CA LYS A 235 14.13 -21.64 -15.07
C LYS A 235 12.65 -21.63 -15.48
N LEU A 236 11.83 -22.56 -14.98
CA LEU A 236 10.43 -22.67 -15.36
C LEU A 236 9.51 -22.26 -14.20
N ALA A 237 8.34 -21.70 -14.52
CA ALA A 237 7.35 -21.29 -13.54
C ALA A 237 6.88 -22.48 -12.70
N ALA A 238 7.12 -22.40 -11.39
CA ALA A 238 6.81 -23.45 -10.43
C ALA A 238 5.85 -22.99 -9.33
N ILE A 239 5.72 -21.68 -9.11
CA ILE A 239 4.82 -21.10 -8.13
C ILE A 239 4.02 -19.98 -8.80
N TRP A 240 2.75 -19.85 -8.43
CA TRP A 240 1.93 -18.69 -8.76
C TRP A 240 1.52 -17.97 -7.48
N ALA A 241 1.35 -16.66 -7.57
CA ALA A 241 0.89 -15.82 -6.47
C ALA A 241 -0.11 -14.78 -7.00
N GLY A 242 -1.14 -14.51 -6.19
CA GLY A 242 -2.13 -13.47 -6.39
C GLY A 242 -2.11 -12.50 -5.20
N SER A 243 -2.15 -11.21 -5.50
CA SER A 243 -2.20 -10.15 -4.50
C SER A 243 -3.64 -9.67 -4.26
N ASP A 244 -3.83 -8.98 -3.14
CA ASP A 244 -5.08 -8.27 -2.81
C ASP A 244 -5.38 -7.09 -3.75
N MET A 245 -4.38 -6.62 -4.50
CA MET A 245 -4.51 -5.58 -5.53
C MET A 245 -4.79 -6.13 -6.93
N GLU A 246 -5.18 -7.40 -7.05
CA GLU A 246 -5.46 -8.09 -8.32
C GLU A 246 -4.24 -8.15 -9.27
N THR A 247 -3.03 -8.09 -8.70
CA THR A 247 -1.80 -8.42 -9.41
C THR A 247 -1.56 -9.91 -9.32
N PHE A 248 -1.19 -10.53 -10.44
CA PHE A 248 -0.86 -11.94 -10.61
C PHE A 248 0.60 -12.09 -11.01
N SER A 249 1.30 -13.01 -10.35
CA SER A 249 2.71 -13.27 -10.61
C SER A 249 3.03 -14.76 -10.65
N THR A 250 4.04 -15.12 -11.44
CA THR A 250 4.61 -16.47 -11.48
C THR A 250 6.09 -16.42 -11.14
N TRP A 251 6.56 -17.49 -10.50
CA TRP A 251 7.88 -17.56 -9.89
C TRP A 251 8.56 -18.88 -10.24
N THR A 252 9.89 -18.86 -10.28
CA THR A 252 10.69 -20.08 -10.36
C THR A 252 10.63 -20.88 -9.06
N ASN A 253 11.16 -22.11 -9.07
CA ASN A 253 11.39 -22.88 -7.84
C ASN A 253 12.34 -22.14 -6.87
N GLU A 254 13.18 -21.26 -7.39
CA GLU A 254 14.14 -20.46 -6.63
C GLU A 254 13.54 -19.17 -6.06
N LEU A 255 12.23 -18.95 -6.25
CA LEU A 255 11.52 -17.72 -5.90
C LEU A 255 12.09 -16.47 -6.59
N GLU A 256 12.53 -16.64 -7.84
CA GLU A 256 12.77 -15.52 -8.76
C GLU A 256 11.49 -15.19 -9.53
N PRO A 257 11.09 -13.90 -9.63
CA PRO A 257 9.88 -13.51 -10.34
C PRO A 257 10.07 -13.65 -11.86
N LEU A 258 9.13 -14.33 -12.52
CA LEU A 258 9.13 -14.55 -13.98
C LEU A 258 8.15 -13.65 -14.70
N MET A 259 6.97 -13.47 -14.13
CA MET A 259 5.90 -12.65 -14.68
C MET A 259 5.27 -11.85 -13.56
N ASN A 260 5.03 -10.56 -13.79
CA ASN A 260 4.23 -9.70 -12.90
C ASN A 260 3.23 -8.90 -13.75
N LEU A 261 1.92 -9.04 -13.50
CA LEU A 261 0.89 -8.34 -14.25
C LEU A 261 -0.36 -8.08 -13.43
N ASP A 262 -1.08 -7.01 -13.75
CA ASP A 262 -2.44 -6.79 -13.26
C ASP A 262 -3.40 -7.69 -14.05
N ILE A 263 -4.10 -8.61 -13.39
CA ILE A 263 -4.97 -9.61 -14.04
C ILE A 263 -6.21 -8.98 -14.68
N ARG A 264 -6.48 -7.70 -14.39
CA ARG A 264 -7.54 -6.90 -15.00
C ARG A 264 -7.12 -6.28 -16.33
N SER A 265 -5.82 -6.25 -16.63
CA SER A 265 -5.28 -5.67 -17.87
C SER A 265 -5.61 -6.47 -19.15
N PRO A 266 -5.60 -7.82 -19.16
CA PRO A 266 -6.07 -8.59 -20.31
C PRO A 266 -7.58 -8.42 -20.48
N VAL A 267 -7.98 -7.68 -21.51
CA VAL A 267 -9.39 -7.45 -21.85
C VAL A 267 -9.65 -7.95 -23.27
N LEU A 268 -10.79 -8.61 -23.47
CA LEU A 268 -11.23 -9.07 -24.79
C LEU A 268 -12.41 -8.21 -25.27
N HIS A 269 -12.24 -7.56 -26.42
CA HIS A 269 -13.26 -6.73 -27.09
C HIS A 269 -13.51 -7.19 -28.56
N GLN A 270 -13.57 -8.50 -28.80
CA GLN A 270 -13.77 -9.04 -30.16
C GLN A 270 -14.92 -10.06 -30.17
N GLY A 271 -16.11 -9.64 -30.61
CA GLY A 271 -17.34 -10.46 -30.67
C GLY A 271 -17.95 -10.78 -29.30
N TRP A 272 -17.10 -10.92 -28.28
CA TRP A 272 -17.40 -11.13 -26.87
C TRP A 272 -16.71 -10.01 -26.07
N THR A 273 -17.40 -9.47 -25.06
CA THR A 273 -16.81 -8.49 -24.13
C THR A 273 -16.62 -9.18 -22.79
N TRP A 274 -15.37 -9.40 -22.39
CA TRP A 274 -15.03 -9.89 -21.05
C TRP A 274 -14.11 -8.89 -20.36
N VAL A 275 -14.47 -8.54 -19.12
CA VAL A 275 -13.67 -7.70 -18.22
C VAL A 275 -13.43 -8.48 -16.94
N THR A 276 -12.16 -8.71 -16.62
CA THR A 276 -11.78 -9.32 -15.35
C THR A 276 -11.78 -8.24 -14.26
N ASP A 277 -12.56 -8.43 -13.20
CA ASP A 277 -12.55 -7.55 -12.03
C ASP A 277 -11.61 -8.07 -10.94
N TYR A 278 -11.59 -9.39 -10.70
CA TYR A 278 -10.79 -10.03 -9.67
C TYR A 278 -10.34 -11.45 -10.02
N LEU A 279 -9.27 -11.92 -9.37
CA LEU A 279 -8.83 -13.30 -9.38
C LEU A 279 -9.65 -14.13 -8.38
N ILE A 280 -10.25 -15.24 -8.84
CA ILE A 280 -10.94 -16.18 -7.94
C ILE A 280 -9.93 -17.17 -7.35
N LYS A 281 -9.26 -17.93 -8.23
CA LYS A 281 -8.28 -18.97 -7.88
C LYS A 281 -7.53 -19.46 -9.10
N ALA A 282 -6.30 -19.96 -8.93
CA ALA A 282 -5.61 -20.72 -9.97
C ALA A 282 -5.41 -22.19 -9.57
N TYR A 283 -5.51 -23.08 -10.56
CA TYR A 283 -5.36 -24.52 -10.42
C TYR A 283 -4.31 -25.03 -11.40
N SER A 284 -3.41 -25.87 -10.92
CA SER A 284 -2.47 -26.60 -11.76
C SER A 284 -2.71 -28.09 -11.57
N THR A 285 -2.85 -28.85 -12.65
CA THR A 285 -2.97 -30.31 -12.61
C THR A 285 -1.79 -30.98 -13.34
N PRO A 286 -1.31 -32.16 -12.88
CA PRO A 286 -0.15 -32.83 -13.48
C PRO A 286 -0.29 -33.17 -14.98
N THR A 287 -1.52 -33.26 -15.46
CA THR A 287 -1.88 -33.67 -16.82
C THR A 287 -2.27 -32.48 -17.71
N SER A 288 -2.15 -31.25 -17.22
CA SER A 288 -2.64 -30.06 -17.92
C SER A 288 -1.63 -29.45 -18.86
N THR A 289 -1.95 -29.38 -20.15
CA THR A 289 -1.52 -28.29 -21.03
C THR A 289 -2.75 -27.37 -21.22
N PRO A 290 -2.66 -26.05 -20.93
CA PRO A 290 -1.55 -25.37 -20.26
C PRO A 290 -1.47 -25.74 -18.78
N ASN A 291 -0.25 -25.75 -18.21
CA ASN A 291 0.06 -26.23 -16.85
C ASN A 291 -0.67 -25.45 -15.71
N LEU A 292 -1.35 -24.34 -16.04
CA LEU A 292 -2.01 -23.46 -15.07
C LEU A 292 -3.33 -22.91 -15.65
N SER A 293 -4.43 -23.30 -15.03
CA SER A 293 -5.78 -22.75 -15.23
C SER A 293 -6.02 -21.63 -14.24
N VAL A 294 -6.36 -20.43 -14.72
CA VAL A 294 -6.60 -19.25 -13.89
C VAL A 294 -8.08 -18.88 -14.00
N PHE A 295 -8.80 -18.89 -12.88
CA PHE A 295 -10.20 -18.50 -12.84
C PHE A 295 -10.32 -17.05 -12.38
N ALA A 296 -10.97 -16.24 -13.21
CA ALA A 296 -11.22 -14.82 -12.97
C ALA A 296 -12.73 -14.56 -12.86
N GLY A 297 -13.11 -13.53 -12.11
CA GLY A 297 -14.51 -13.18 -11.87
C GLY A 297 -14.86 -11.75 -12.27
N SER A 298 -16.16 -11.52 -12.52
CA SER A 298 -16.77 -10.20 -12.64
C SER A 298 -17.56 -9.85 -11.37
N ASN A 299 -17.75 -8.55 -11.12
CA ASN A 299 -18.59 -8.05 -10.03
C ASN A 299 -20.07 -8.39 -10.19
N GLU A 300 -20.49 -8.77 -11.39
CA GLU A 300 -21.85 -9.22 -11.71
C GLU A 300 -22.06 -10.71 -11.38
N GLY A 301 -21.00 -11.44 -11.02
CA GLY A 301 -21.05 -12.86 -10.65
C GLY A 301 -20.73 -13.83 -11.79
N ASP A 302 -20.16 -13.33 -12.88
CA ASP A 302 -19.68 -14.16 -13.98
C ASP A 302 -18.26 -14.67 -13.71
N ILE A 303 -17.91 -15.80 -14.35
CA ILE A 303 -16.65 -16.49 -14.15
C ILE A 303 -16.02 -16.79 -15.51
N ALA A 304 -14.72 -16.55 -15.63
CA ALA A 304 -13.93 -16.88 -16.81
C ALA A 304 -12.81 -17.86 -16.49
N LEU A 305 -12.58 -18.80 -17.41
CA LEU A 305 -11.39 -19.64 -17.42
C LEU A 305 -10.34 -19.03 -18.37
N LEU A 306 -9.25 -18.56 -17.78
CA LEU A 306 -8.09 -18.00 -18.45
C LEU A 306 -6.93 -18.99 -18.37
N SER A 307 -6.02 -18.90 -19.33
CA SER A 307 -4.72 -19.56 -19.24
C SER A 307 -3.65 -18.73 -19.92
N ASN A 308 -2.42 -18.91 -19.48
CA ASN A 308 -1.26 -18.32 -20.14
C ASN A 308 -0.57 -19.40 -21.00
N VAL A 309 -0.26 -19.06 -22.26
CA VAL A 309 0.40 -20.01 -23.19
C VAL A 309 1.78 -20.44 -22.68
N ASN A 310 2.50 -19.55 -21.98
CA ASN A 310 3.74 -19.90 -21.29
C ASN A 310 3.90 -19.07 -20.00
N PRO A 311 3.53 -19.63 -18.84
CA PRO A 311 3.58 -18.91 -17.56
C PRO A 311 5.01 -18.55 -17.11
N SER A 312 6.06 -18.98 -17.81
CA SER A 312 7.45 -18.63 -17.50
C SER A 312 7.94 -17.39 -18.25
N VAL A 313 7.11 -16.80 -19.12
CA VAL A 313 7.48 -15.66 -19.96
C VAL A 313 6.55 -14.48 -19.66
N GLN A 314 7.13 -13.37 -19.23
CA GLN A 314 6.44 -12.14 -18.83
C GLN A 314 5.40 -11.60 -19.83
N ASP A 315 5.62 -11.77 -21.12
CA ASP A 315 4.76 -11.26 -22.21
C ASP A 315 4.01 -12.35 -22.98
N ALA A 316 3.95 -13.57 -22.45
CA ALA A 316 3.19 -14.63 -23.10
C ALA A 316 1.69 -14.30 -23.15
N PRO A 317 1.02 -14.56 -24.29
CA PRO A 317 -0.38 -14.22 -24.47
C PRO A 317 -1.28 -15.03 -23.53
N TRP A 318 -2.37 -14.40 -23.13
CA TRP A 318 -3.42 -15.02 -22.34
C TRP A 318 -4.54 -15.48 -23.28
N CYS A 319 -5.16 -16.62 -22.97
CA CYS A 319 -6.25 -17.19 -23.73
C CYS A 319 -7.47 -17.39 -22.83
N LEU A 320 -8.62 -16.89 -23.28
CA LEU A 320 -9.95 -17.09 -22.69
C LEU A 320 -10.59 -18.35 -23.29
N HIS A 321 -10.87 -19.34 -22.44
CA HIS A 321 -11.37 -20.65 -22.88
C HIS A 321 -12.88 -20.83 -22.69
N LYS A 322 -13.43 -20.42 -21.55
CA LYS A 322 -14.85 -20.62 -21.23
C LYS A 322 -15.36 -19.53 -20.31
N LEU A 323 -16.64 -19.18 -20.47
CA LEU A 323 -17.37 -18.22 -19.65
C LEU A 323 -18.57 -18.91 -19.01
N TRP A 324 -18.79 -18.68 -17.71
CA TRP A 324 -20.01 -19.05 -17.00
C TRP A 324 -20.69 -17.79 -16.52
N THR A 325 -21.83 -17.46 -17.08
CA THR A 325 -22.52 -16.18 -16.83
C THR A 325 -23.89 -16.38 -16.20
N HIS A 326 -24.42 -15.35 -15.56
CA HIS A 326 -25.80 -15.31 -15.00
C HIS A 326 -26.14 -16.32 -13.90
N GLY A 327 -25.18 -17.12 -13.41
CA GLY A 327 -25.45 -18.09 -12.34
C GLY A 327 -25.42 -17.50 -10.93
N HIS A 328 -24.55 -16.51 -10.70
CA HIS A 328 -24.49 -15.74 -9.45
C HIS A 328 -24.96 -14.31 -9.68
N VAL A 329 -25.36 -13.62 -8.59
CA VAL A 329 -25.78 -12.20 -8.60
C VAL A 329 -24.80 -11.34 -7.79
N GLY A 330 -23.59 -11.84 -7.57
CA GLY A 330 -22.56 -11.20 -6.74
C GLY A 330 -21.24 -11.95 -6.81
N ILE A 331 -20.25 -11.47 -6.06
CA ILE A 331 -18.87 -11.94 -6.11
C ILE A 331 -18.78 -13.44 -5.82
N VAL A 332 -18.03 -14.16 -6.67
CA VAL A 332 -17.76 -15.59 -6.49
C VAL A 332 -16.53 -15.75 -5.61
N ARG A 333 -16.70 -16.44 -4.48
CA ARG A 333 -15.68 -16.60 -3.43
C ARG A 333 -15.11 -18.02 -3.39
N GLY A 334 -15.99 -19.00 -3.49
CA GLY A 334 -15.64 -20.42 -3.51
C GLY A 334 -15.60 -20.95 -4.94
N LEU A 335 -14.53 -21.62 -5.32
CA LEU A 335 -14.43 -22.33 -6.59
C LEU A 335 -13.67 -23.63 -6.42
N LYS A 336 -14.28 -24.73 -6.87
CA LYS A 336 -13.68 -26.06 -6.88
C LYS A 336 -13.87 -26.72 -8.25
N GLU A 337 -12.76 -26.99 -8.93
CA GLU A 337 -12.76 -27.81 -10.12
C GLU A 337 -12.61 -29.29 -9.74
N GLU A 338 -13.50 -30.14 -10.25
CA GLU A 338 -13.43 -31.59 -10.12
C GLU A 338 -13.15 -32.24 -11.48
N GLN A 339 -11.97 -32.87 -11.59
CA GLN A 339 -11.56 -33.74 -12.70
C GLN A 339 -11.79 -33.16 -14.11
N ARG A 340 -11.76 -31.82 -14.29
CA ARG A 340 -12.06 -31.15 -15.57
C ARG A 340 -13.43 -31.50 -16.17
N GLN A 341 -14.40 -31.87 -15.34
CA GLN A 341 -15.74 -32.26 -15.78
C GLN A 341 -16.84 -31.41 -15.14
N THR A 342 -16.60 -30.93 -13.92
CA THR A 342 -17.59 -30.13 -13.19
C THR A 342 -16.89 -29.03 -12.42
N LEU A 343 -17.39 -27.80 -12.59
CA LEU A 343 -17.01 -26.64 -11.80
C LEU A 343 -18.08 -26.43 -10.73
N ILE A 344 -17.68 -26.38 -9.47
CA ILE A 344 -18.57 -25.97 -8.38
C ILE A 344 -18.19 -24.56 -7.94
N THR A 345 -19.16 -23.66 -7.89
CA THR A 345 -18.94 -22.25 -7.59
C THR A 345 -19.88 -21.80 -6.48
N GLY A 346 -19.38 -20.97 -5.59
CA GLY A 346 -20.08 -20.44 -4.42
C GLY A 346 -19.91 -18.93 -4.35
N GLY A 347 -21.02 -18.20 -4.26
CA GLY A 347 -21.03 -16.74 -4.29
C GLY A 347 -21.46 -16.09 -2.98
N GLU A 348 -21.31 -14.77 -2.95
CA GLU A 348 -21.94 -13.90 -1.93
C GLU A 348 -23.47 -13.86 -2.04
N ASP A 349 -24.06 -14.46 -3.09
CA ASP A 349 -25.50 -14.66 -3.18
C ASP A 349 -25.99 -15.91 -2.43
N GLY A 350 -25.09 -16.60 -1.72
CA GLY A 350 -25.40 -17.80 -0.94
C GLY A 350 -25.78 -19.01 -1.78
N LYS A 351 -25.55 -18.97 -3.10
CA LYS A 351 -25.83 -20.08 -4.00
C LYS A 351 -24.59 -20.93 -4.25
N LEU A 352 -24.81 -22.23 -4.37
CA LEU A 352 -23.87 -23.21 -4.88
C LEU A 352 -24.34 -23.65 -6.27
N ASN A 353 -23.53 -23.39 -7.29
CA ASN A 353 -23.82 -23.76 -8.67
C ASN A 353 -22.86 -24.85 -9.14
N ALA A 354 -23.39 -25.84 -9.86
CA ALA A 354 -22.60 -26.86 -10.54
C ALA A 354 -22.67 -26.64 -12.05
N TRP A 355 -21.52 -26.48 -12.69
CA TRP A 355 -21.39 -26.19 -14.12
C TRP A 355 -20.69 -27.33 -14.87
N PRO A 356 -21.06 -27.58 -16.13
CA PRO A 356 -20.28 -28.43 -17.01
C PRO A 356 -18.94 -27.79 -17.35
N ILE A 357 -17.87 -28.57 -17.29
CA ILE A 357 -16.61 -28.27 -17.97
C ILE A 357 -16.41 -29.35 -19.03
N ASP A 358 -16.32 -28.96 -20.29
CA ASP A 358 -15.92 -29.88 -21.36
C ASP A 358 -14.39 -29.98 -21.38
N PRO A 359 -13.81 -31.15 -21.67
CA PRO A 359 -12.36 -31.27 -21.84
C PRO A 359 -11.90 -30.32 -22.95
N ILE A 360 -11.02 -29.37 -22.61
CA ILE A 360 -10.39 -28.49 -23.60
C ILE A 360 -9.44 -29.35 -24.45
N MET A 361 -9.82 -29.63 -25.69
CA MET A 361 -8.93 -30.21 -26.70
C MET A 361 -8.10 -29.07 -27.31
N LEU A 362 -6.81 -29.00 -26.98
CA LEU A 362 -5.87 -28.13 -27.70
C LEU A 362 -5.41 -28.90 -28.95
N GLU A 363 -5.52 -28.29 -30.14
CA GLU A 363 -4.87 -28.85 -31.34
C GLU A 363 -3.35 -28.91 -31.10
N GLY A 364 -2.84 -30.13 -30.99
CA GLY A 364 -1.47 -30.42 -30.57
C GLY A 364 -1.25 -31.88 -30.18
N ASP A 365 -2.31 -32.68 -30.02
CA ASP A 365 -2.22 -34.14 -29.94
C ASP A 365 -1.97 -34.71 -31.35
N GLY A 366 -0.69 -34.68 -31.74
CA GLY A 366 -0.18 -35.61 -32.73
C GLY A 366 -0.47 -37.02 -32.25
N LYS A 367 -1.33 -37.72 -32.99
CA LYS A 367 -1.60 -39.14 -32.81
C LYS A 367 -0.26 -39.90 -32.71
N ASP A 368 0.05 -40.42 -31.53
CA ASP A 368 0.86 -41.63 -31.41
C ASP A 368 0.01 -42.77 -31.97
N GLN A 369 0.07 -42.96 -33.30
CA GLN A 369 -0.23 -44.26 -33.88
C GLN A 369 1.02 -45.12 -33.78
N GLU A 370 0.90 -46.15 -32.95
CA GLU A 370 1.81 -47.27 -32.84
C GLU A 370 2.28 -47.74 -34.21
N ALA A 371 3.61 -47.84 -34.39
CA ALA A 371 4.20 -48.66 -35.43
C ALA A 371 5.21 -49.60 -34.78
N GLN A 372 4.81 -50.86 -34.66
CA GLN A 372 5.67 -52.01 -34.42
C GLN A 372 6.77 -52.08 -35.49
N GLU A 373 7.90 -52.64 -35.05
CA GLU A 373 9.00 -53.15 -35.88
C GLU A 373 8.47 -53.93 -37.11
N ASP A 374 9.02 -53.69 -38.30
CA ASP A 374 10.11 -54.50 -38.87
C ASP A 374 10.19 -54.38 -40.41
N SER A 375 11.39 -54.64 -40.94
CA SER A 375 11.72 -55.04 -42.33
C SER A 375 11.90 -54.00 -43.46
N SER A 376 13.18 -53.86 -43.83
CA SER A 376 13.78 -54.04 -45.18
C SER A 376 13.40 -53.18 -46.41
N MET A 377 14.46 -52.54 -46.93
CA MET A 377 14.98 -52.57 -48.33
C MET A 377 14.29 -51.80 -49.47
N ASP A 378 15.14 -50.95 -50.07
CA ASP A 378 15.24 -50.47 -51.48
C ASP A 378 14.07 -49.61 -52.03
N VAL A 379 14.22 -48.64 -52.96
CA VAL A 379 15.14 -48.43 -54.08
C VAL A 379 15.13 -46.93 -54.48
N ASP A 380 16.30 -46.36 -54.76
CA ASP A 380 16.70 -45.33 -55.74
C ASP A 380 16.02 -43.94 -55.96
N VAL A 381 16.93 -42.95 -55.91
CA VAL A 381 17.24 -41.91 -56.94
C VAL A 381 16.30 -40.71 -57.11
N ALA A 382 16.74 -39.54 -56.62
CA ALA A 382 17.48 -38.56 -57.43
C ALA A 382 17.74 -37.24 -56.67
N SER A 383 19.01 -36.80 -56.62
CA SER A 383 19.38 -35.40 -56.37
C SER A 383 19.54 -34.65 -57.69
N PRO A 384 19.63 -33.30 -57.68
CA PRO A 384 20.96 -32.74 -57.90
C PRO A 384 21.35 -31.54 -57.01
N LYS A 385 22.51 -31.75 -56.39
CA LYS A 385 23.62 -30.85 -56.02
C LYS A 385 23.63 -29.42 -56.59
N GLN A 386 24.09 -28.49 -55.74
CA GLN A 386 25.32 -27.67 -55.89
C GLN A 386 25.52 -26.88 -54.57
N LYS A 387 26.69 -26.65 -53.97
CA LYS A 387 28.08 -27.11 -54.12
C LYS A 387 28.80 -26.62 -52.84
N ARG A 388 29.54 -27.50 -52.15
CA ARG A 388 30.45 -27.17 -51.04
C ARG A 388 31.71 -26.44 -51.55
N ARG A 389 32.33 -25.60 -50.70
CA ARG A 389 33.78 -25.60 -50.35
C ARG A 389 34.02 -24.54 -49.26
N GLU A 390 34.38 -24.88 -48.01
CA GLU A 390 35.71 -25.27 -47.48
C GLU A 390 36.78 -24.17 -47.54
N LEU A 391 37.15 -23.60 -46.36
CA LEU A 391 38.48 -23.69 -45.71
C LEU A 391 38.83 -22.47 -44.83
N ASP A 392 39.28 -22.80 -43.62
CA ASP A 392 40.42 -22.28 -42.84
C ASP A 392 40.59 -20.82 -42.38
N ARG A 393 40.78 -20.74 -41.04
CA ARG A 393 41.85 -20.10 -40.23
C ARG A 393 42.10 -18.58 -40.20
N ASP A 394 42.24 -18.17 -38.93
CA ASP A 394 43.15 -17.17 -38.33
C ASP A 394 42.94 -15.67 -38.57
N GLY A 395 43.01 -14.89 -37.48
CA GLY A 395 43.35 -13.47 -37.52
C GLY A 395 42.66 -12.58 -36.48
N GLU A 396 43.45 -12.11 -35.51
CA GLU A 396 43.16 -11.11 -34.46
C GLU A 396 42.62 -9.76 -34.97
N ARG A 397 41.85 -9.02 -34.14
CA ARG A 397 42.01 -7.56 -33.88
C ARG A 397 41.00 -6.95 -32.87
N GLU A 398 41.58 -6.33 -31.83
CA GLU A 398 41.38 -4.99 -31.22
C GLU A 398 39.98 -4.35 -30.92
N GLN A 399 39.82 -3.99 -29.63
CA GLN A 399 39.23 -2.81 -28.93
C GLN A 399 38.08 -1.94 -29.52
N LYS A 400 36.94 -1.91 -28.77
CA LYS A 400 36.00 -0.83 -28.28
C LYS A 400 35.85 0.54 -29.04
N PRO A 401 34.79 1.36 -28.78
CA PRO A 401 33.40 1.14 -28.29
C PRO A 401 32.27 1.94 -29.04
N ASP A 402 31.03 1.75 -28.58
CA ASP A 402 29.71 2.39 -28.87
C ASP A 402 29.69 3.94 -29.05
N PRO A 403 28.71 4.59 -29.75
CA PRO A 403 27.39 4.88 -29.11
C PRO A 403 26.12 5.15 -30.01
N LYS A 404 24.95 5.01 -29.36
CA LYS A 404 23.70 5.84 -29.38
C LYS A 404 22.76 5.91 -30.62
N GLY A 405 21.46 5.69 -30.33
CA GLY A 405 20.41 6.68 -30.62
C GLY A 405 19.05 6.11 -31.04
N TRP A 406 18.02 6.18 -30.18
CA TRP A 406 16.60 6.12 -30.60
C TRP A 406 15.75 7.10 -29.79
N SER A 407 14.83 7.77 -30.50
CA SER A 407 13.80 8.67 -29.98
C SER A 407 12.43 8.02 -30.20
N TYR A 408 11.48 8.24 -29.29
CA TYR A 408 10.06 7.97 -29.52
C TYR A 408 9.20 9.19 -29.20
N ARG A 409 8.11 9.31 -29.95
CA ARG A 409 7.05 10.31 -29.82
C ARG A 409 5.75 9.58 -29.50
N LEU A 410 5.06 10.10 -28.48
CA LEU A 410 3.74 9.69 -27.96
C LEU A 410 2.56 10.26 -28.79
N MET A 411 1.39 9.62 -28.66
CA MET A 411 0.05 10.20 -28.38
C MET A 411 -0.87 9.05 -27.90
N PHE A 412 -1.46 9.03 -26.70
CA PHE A 412 -2.69 9.70 -26.20
C PHE A 412 -3.94 9.38 -27.06
N THR A 413 -5.12 8.95 -26.59
CA THR A 413 -5.99 9.18 -25.39
C THR A 413 -7.18 8.16 -25.50
N TYR A 414 -8.06 7.82 -24.53
CA TYR A 414 -9.06 8.63 -23.80
C TYR A 414 -9.84 7.81 -22.73
N PHE A 415 -10.46 8.55 -21.81
CA PHE A 415 -11.24 8.24 -20.60
C PHE A 415 -12.56 7.42 -20.71
N GLY A 416 -12.93 6.74 -19.62
CA GLY A 416 -14.31 6.30 -19.28
C GLY A 416 -14.50 6.04 -17.76
N ARG A 417 -15.61 6.55 -17.19
CA ARG A 417 -15.94 6.69 -15.75
C ARG A 417 -16.18 5.37 -14.99
N TRP A 418 -15.93 5.35 -13.67
CA TRP A 418 -16.40 4.31 -12.73
C TRP A 418 -17.11 4.89 -11.49
N GLN A 419 -18.27 4.33 -11.17
CA GLN A 419 -18.89 4.31 -9.83
C GLN A 419 -18.12 3.29 -8.98
N ILE A 420 -17.68 3.67 -7.78
CA ILE A 420 -17.09 2.72 -6.83
C ILE A 420 -18.19 2.21 -5.89
N ARG A 421 -18.55 0.93 -6.02
CA ARG A 421 -19.18 0.13 -4.96
C ARG A 421 -18.08 -0.37 -4.01
N LYS A 422 -18.37 -0.32 -2.71
CA LYS A 422 -17.59 -0.93 -1.62
C LYS A 422 -17.84 -2.44 -1.62
N SER A 423 -16.77 -3.22 -1.54
CA SER A 423 -16.80 -4.60 -1.02
C SER A 423 -15.52 -4.83 -0.22
N TYR A 424 -15.59 -5.67 0.82
CA TYR A 424 -14.67 -5.84 1.96
C TYR A 424 -14.79 -4.81 3.09
N LEU A 425 -15.91 -4.90 3.80
CA LEU A 425 -16.00 -4.73 5.26
C LEU A 425 -17.32 -5.39 5.68
N THR A 426 -17.28 -6.67 6.07
CA THR A 426 -18.44 -7.30 6.71
C THR A 426 -18.48 -6.95 8.20
N ALA A 427 -19.71 -6.87 8.68
CA ALA A 427 -20.17 -6.29 9.92
C ALA A 427 -19.66 -6.99 11.19
N SER A 428 -19.23 -6.17 12.16
CA SER A 428 -19.21 -6.52 13.60
C SER A 428 -18.85 -5.26 14.40
N TRP A 429 -19.72 -4.24 14.39
CA TRP A 429 -19.68 -3.15 15.38
C TRP A 429 -21.05 -2.46 15.57
N LEU A 430 -22.14 -3.24 15.49
CA LEU A 430 -23.50 -2.74 15.75
C LEU A 430 -24.41 -3.69 16.57
N ASP A 431 -23.87 -4.74 17.21
CA ASP A 431 -24.69 -5.70 17.99
C ASP A 431 -24.35 -5.75 19.50
N SER A 432 -23.70 -4.72 20.07
CA SER A 432 -23.50 -4.60 21.53
C SER A 432 -24.34 -3.50 22.19
N ILE A 433 -25.36 -2.97 21.50
CA ILE A 433 -26.36 -2.08 22.09
C ILE A 433 -27.75 -2.56 21.67
N ASP A 434 -28.18 -3.73 22.15
CA ASP A 434 -29.62 -4.06 22.15
C ASP A 434 -30.07 -5.13 23.18
N VAL A 435 -29.28 -5.39 24.24
CA VAL A 435 -29.62 -6.39 25.29
C VAL A 435 -29.82 -5.79 26.69
N CYS A 436 -30.01 -4.48 26.83
CA CYS A 436 -30.33 -3.87 28.14
C CYS A 436 -31.41 -2.78 28.13
N LEU A 437 -32.40 -2.87 27.22
CA LEU A 437 -33.54 -1.94 27.20
C LEU A 437 -34.88 -2.62 26.92
N LYS A 438 -35.21 -3.70 27.64
CA LYS A 438 -36.61 -4.12 27.81
C LYS A 438 -36.84 -4.73 29.19
N SER A 439 -37.08 -3.90 30.19
CA SER A 439 -37.84 -4.26 31.39
C SER A 439 -38.26 -3.00 32.19
N PHE A 440 -39.59 -2.87 32.34
CA PHE A 440 -40.38 -2.04 33.27
C PHE A 440 -41.07 -0.74 32.78
N PRO A 441 -42.32 -0.50 33.26
CA PRO A 441 -43.34 0.28 32.54
C PRO A 441 -43.47 1.74 33.02
N ALA A 442 -44.27 2.49 32.25
CA ALA A 442 -44.62 3.89 32.41
C ALA A 442 -45.17 4.28 33.79
N GLY A 443 -44.79 5.49 34.24
CA GLY A 443 -45.37 6.20 35.38
C GLY A 443 -44.94 7.67 35.36
N SER A 444 -45.90 8.55 35.59
CA SER A 444 -45.87 10.01 35.42
C SER A 444 -45.22 10.78 36.58
N ASP A 445 -45.03 12.08 36.31
CA ASP A 445 -45.06 13.23 37.22
C ASP A 445 -43.78 13.92 37.70
N ARG A 446 -44.02 15.20 37.96
CA ARG A 446 -43.17 16.39 37.98
C ARG A 446 -42.39 16.58 39.29
N ASP A 447 -41.47 17.53 39.18
CA ASP A 447 -41.06 18.52 40.21
C ASP A 447 -39.97 18.17 41.24
N GLN A 448 -39.07 19.17 41.37
CA GLN A 448 -38.28 19.59 42.53
C GLN A 448 -36.90 18.94 42.83
N CYS A 449 -35.87 19.79 42.70
CA CYS A 449 -34.59 19.78 43.45
C CYS A 449 -34.84 19.89 44.99
N PRO A 450 -33.89 19.61 45.93
CA PRO A 450 -32.47 19.99 45.83
C PRO A 450 -31.39 19.10 46.52
N ALA A 451 -30.15 19.46 46.19
CA ALA A 451 -28.82 19.26 46.81
C ALA A 451 -28.63 18.62 48.21
N ARG A 452 -27.56 17.79 48.31
CA ARG A 452 -26.50 17.65 49.35
C ARG A 452 -25.78 16.32 49.04
N GLY A 453 -24.47 16.21 48.81
CA GLY A 453 -23.31 16.87 49.39
C GLY A 453 -22.49 15.79 50.11
N ILE A 454 -21.47 15.22 49.47
CA ILE A 454 -20.36 14.50 50.14
C ILE A 454 -19.09 14.76 49.32
N GLU A 455 -18.23 15.59 49.88
CA GLU A 455 -16.84 15.78 49.51
C GLU A 455 -16.05 14.48 49.78
N ARG A 456 -15.17 14.12 48.83
CA ARG A 456 -13.93 13.40 49.13
C ARG A 456 -12.82 14.06 48.32
N GLU A 457 -12.00 14.82 49.02
CA GLU A 457 -10.70 15.25 48.57
C GLU A 457 -9.77 14.04 48.41
N SER A 458 -9.14 13.91 47.24
CA SER A 458 -7.87 13.22 47.10
C SER A 458 -6.93 14.14 46.34
N THR A 459 -5.97 14.68 47.08
CA THR A 459 -4.86 15.52 46.64
C THR A 459 -3.92 14.75 45.71
N HIS A 460 -3.87 15.09 44.43
CA HIS A 460 -2.68 15.05 43.57
C HIS A 460 -2.76 16.28 42.67
N GLY A 461 -1.83 17.21 42.87
CA GLY A 461 -1.76 18.45 42.10
C GLY A 461 -1.09 18.20 40.76
N ASP A 462 -1.85 18.37 39.68
CA ASP A 462 -1.33 18.76 38.37
C ASP A 462 -2.31 19.78 37.77
N GLY A 463 -1.77 20.92 37.34
CA GLY A 463 -2.54 22.07 36.87
C GLY A 463 -3.27 21.79 35.56
N ILE A 464 -4.51 21.32 35.64
CA ILE A 464 -5.44 21.32 34.50
C ILE A 464 -6.00 22.74 34.35
N SER A 465 -5.37 23.54 33.48
CA SER A 465 -5.96 24.77 32.97
C SER A 465 -7.28 24.44 32.28
N THR A 466 -8.39 24.91 32.86
CA THR A 466 -9.76 24.73 32.38
C THR A 466 -9.96 25.40 31.00
N ASN A 467 -9.70 24.67 29.92
CA ASN A 467 -10.01 25.04 28.53
C ASN A 467 -11.50 24.84 28.18
N VAL A 468 -12.41 25.05 29.14
CA VAL A 468 -13.85 24.79 28.95
C VAL A 468 -14.39 25.78 27.92
N GLY A 469 -14.64 25.30 26.70
CA GLY A 469 -15.24 26.06 25.59
C GLY A 469 -14.33 26.39 24.40
N LYS A 470 -13.02 26.08 24.45
CA LYS A 470 -12.11 26.30 23.31
C LYS A 470 -12.03 25.09 22.37
N LYS A 471 -11.84 25.36 21.08
CA LYS A 471 -11.57 24.34 20.05
C LYS A 471 -10.10 23.93 20.14
N LEU A 472 -9.82 22.71 20.60
CA LEU A 472 -8.46 22.21 20.68
C LEU A 472 -7.91 21.87 19.29
N ILE A 473 -6.79 22.47 18.90
CA ILE A 473 -6.10 22.24 17.63
C ILE A 473 -4.81 21.48 17.89
N LEU A 474 -4.69 20.30 17.28
CA LEU A 474 -3.45 19.54 17.25
C LEU A 474 -2.48 20.13 16.24
N VAL A 475 -1.22 20.31 16.61
CA VAL A 475 -0.17 20.81 15.72
C VAL A 475 0.96 19.78 15.66
N ILE A 476 1.05 19.07 14.54
CA ILE A 476 2.18 18.18 14.24
C ILE A 476 3.25 18.98 13.50
N GLY A 477 4.51 18.82 13.92
CA GLY A 477 5.61 19.68 13.48
C GLY A 477 5.67 21.01 14.23
N ALA A 478 5.09 21.08 15.44
CA ALA A 478 4.97 22.30 16.23
C ALA A 478 6.31 23.01 16.51
N THR A 479 7.38 22.26 16.79
CA THR A 479 8.72 22.83 17.05
C THR A 479 9.51 23.13 15.76
N GLY A 480 8.95 22.82 14.59
CA GLY A 480 9.54 23.13 13.29
C GLY A 480 9.30 24.57 12.86
N ALA A 481 9.86 24.97 11.71
CA ALA A 481 9.78 26.35 11.21
C ALA A 481 8.32 26.84 11.05
N GLN A 482 7.45 26.04 10.43
CA GLN A 482 6.03 26.39 10.28
C GLN A 482 5.29 26.39 11.63
N GLY A 483 5.51 25.37 12.46
CA GLY A 483 4.81 25.22 13.73
C GLY A 483 5.09 26.35 14.72
N MET A 484 6.32 26.86 14.75
CA MET A 484 6.71 27.97 15.62
C MET A 484 5.98 29.28 15.30
N GLU A 485 5.43 29.44 14.09
CA GLU A 485 4.58 30.58 13.73
C GLU A 485 3.09 30.25 13.81
N VAL A 486 2.70 29.02 13.44
CA VAL A 486 1.30 28.55 13.47
C VAL A 486 0.77 28.50 14.91
N VAL A 487 1.54 27.99 15.87
CA VAL A 487 1.07 27.87 17.26
C VAL A 487 0.76 29.25 17.88
N PRO A 488 1.68 30.24 17.86
CA PRO A 488 1.35 31.58 18.33
C PRO A 488 0.20 32.21 17.57
N ALA A 489 0.13 32.03 16.25
CA ALA A 489 -0.96 32.56 15.43
C ALA A 489 -2.31 31.96 15.83
N LEU A 490 -2.39 30.69 16.24
CA LEU A 490 -3.63 30.10 16.75
C LEU A 490 -3.99 30.58 18.15
N LEU A 491 -3.00 30.85 19.00
CA LEU A 491 -3.22 31.30 20.38
C LEU A 491 -3.53 32.81 20.47
N ALA A 492 -3.12 33.61 19.48
CA ALA A 492 -3.29 35.05 19.48
C ALA A 492 -4.78 35.49 19.52
N PRO A 493 -5.12 36.62 20.16
CA PRO A 493 -6.45 37.23 20.06
C PRO A 493 -6.87 37.47 18.60
N ASN A 494 -8.17 37.56 18.36
CA ASN A 494 -8.69 38.01 17.06
C ASN A 494 -8.32 39.48 16.81
N GLU A 495 -8.43 39.94 15.55
CA GLU A 495 -8.12 41.34 15.19
C GLU A 495 -9.00 42.36 15.94
N ASP A 496 -10.21 41.97 16.36
CA ASP A 496 -11.13 42.78 17.16
C ASP A 496 -10.81 42.79 18.68
N GLY A 497 -9.74 42.10 19.08
CA GLY A 497 -9.30 42.00 20.47
C GLY A 497 -9.97 40.90 21.28
N THR A 498 -10.94 40.16 20.72
CA THR A 498 -11.56 39.03 21.41
C THR A 498 -10.59 37.85 21.62
N PRO A 499 -10.72 37.06 22.70
CA PRO A 499 -9.84 35.91 22.94
C PRO A 499 -9.86 34.89 21.78
N SER A 500 -8.75 34.20 21.57
CA SER A 500 -8.72 33.11 20.57
C SER A 500 -9.78 32.04 20.89
N PRO A 501 -10.53 31.56 19.89
CA PRO A 501 -11.41 30.41 20.05
C PRO A 501 -10.62 29.09 20.16
N TYR A 502 -9.31 29.12 19.93
CA TYR A 502 -8.46 27.94 19.87
C TYR A 502 -7.63 27.75 21.13
N ALA A 503 -7.48 26.47 21.50
CA ALA A 503 -6.39 25.97 22.33
C ALA A 503 -5.47 25.14 21.44
N VAL A 504 -4.21 24.94 21.82
CA VAL A 504 -3.25 24.20 21.00
C VAL A 504 -2.63 23.06 21.78
N ARG A 505 -2.61 21.87 21.18
CA ARG A 505 -1.78 20.73 21.57
C ARG A 505 -0.61 20.61 20.58
N ALA A 506 0.60 20.86 21.04
CA ALA A 506 1.83 20.87 20.26
C ALA A 506 2.56 19.52 20.40
N VAL A 507 2.66 18.76 19.30
CA VAL A 507 3.39 17.49 19.28
C VAL A 507 4.89 17.75 19.17
N THR A 508 5.65 17.14 20.07
CA THR A 508 7.12 17.16 20.07
C THR A 508 7.68 15.83 20.51
N ARG A 509 8.82 15.42 19.93
CA ARG A 509 9.56 14.23 20.38
C ARG A 509 10.33 14.46 21.69
N ASP A 510 10.55 15.72 22.03
CA ASP A 510 11.29 16.13 23.22
C ASP A 510 10.60 17.35 23.82
N PRO A 511 9.82 17.18 24.91
CA PRO A 511 9.17 18.27 25.62
C PRO A 511 10.14 19.19 26.39
N ALA A 512 11.38 18.77 26.62
CA ALA A 512 12.40 19.55 27.32
C ALA A 512 13.15 20.53 26.40
N ASN A 513 13.09 20.33 25.08
CA ASN A 513 13.72 21.20 24.10
C ASN A 513 13.29 22.68 24.24
N ARG A 514 14.23 23.62 24.03
CA ARG A 514 14.01 25.07 24.08
C ARG A 514 12.74 25.52 23.33
N ARG A 515 12.56 25.08 22.08
CA ARG A 515 11.40 25.46 21.26
C ARG A 515 10.09 24.91 21.83
N ALA A 516 10.09 23.70 22.39
CA ALA A 516 8.90 23.15 23.06
C ALA A 516 8.55 23.96 24.32
N LYS A 517 9.55 24.33 25.11
CA LYS A 517 9.37 25.19 26.28
C LYS A 517 8.87 26.59 25.95
N GLU A 518 9.31 27.16 24.82
CA GLU A 518 8.78 28.43 24.31
C GLU A 518 7.28 28.33 23.99
N LEU A 519 6.86 27.28 23.26
CA LEU A 519 5.45 27.06 22.97
C LEU A 519 4.61 26.81 24.23
N GLN A 520 5.15 26.06 25.19
CA GLN A 520 4.53 25.86 26.50
C GLN A 520 4.34 27.18 27.25
N GLY A 521 5.36 28.05 27.25
CA GLY A 521 5.30 29.38 27.86
C GLY A 521 4.26 30.31 27.22
N MET A 522 3.88 30.06 25.95
CA MET A 522 2.80 30.76 25.26
C MET A 522 1.41 30.17 25.54
N GLY A 523 1.32 29.07 26.29
CA GLY A 523 0.06 28.42 26.66
C GLY A 523 -0.32 27.21 25.81
N ALA A 524 0.59 26.67 24.99
CA ALA A 524 0.36 25.40 24.30
C ALA A 524 0.52 24.20 25.26
N GLU A 525 -0.38 23.22 25.14
CA GLU A 525 -0.21 21.91 25.76
C GLU A 525 0.85 21.12 24.99
N LEU A 526 1.88 20.61 25.66
CA LEU A 526 2.87 19.75 25.03
C LEU A 526 2.40 18.30 25.04
N PHE A 527 2.51 17.62 23.90
CA PHE A 527 2.27 16.19 23.79
C PHE A 527 3.54 15.51 23.26
N GLU A 528 4.07 14.57 24.03
CA GLU A 528 5.25 13.80 23.62
C GLU A 528 4.88 12.74 22.59
N GLY A 529 5.49 12.82 21.40
CA GLY A 529 5.26 11.84 20.35
C GLY A 529 5.93 12.18 19.02
N SER A 530 5.90 11.22 18.11
CA SER A 530 6.37 11.35 16.73
C SER A 530 5.22 11.15 15.75
N PHE A 531 5.25 11.84 14.60
CA PHE A 531 4.20 11.75 13.59
C PHE A 531 4.10 10.36 12.93
N TYR A 532 5.15 9.54 13.06
CA TYR A 532 5.20 8.16 12.57
C TYR A 532 4.91 7.12 13.66
N ASP A 533 4.57 7.52 14.89
CA ASP A 533 4.05 6.64 15.93
C ASP A 533 2.52 6.71 15.94
N VAL A 534 1.88 5.78 15.22
CA VAL A 534 0.43 5.73 15.03
C VAL A 534 -0.31 5.61 16.37
N LYS A 535 0.23 4.86 17.34
CA LYS A 535 -0.41 4.66 18.66
C LYS A 535 -0.36 5.95 19.49
N ALA A 536 0.78 6.64 19.51
CA ALA A 536 0.88 7.94 20.17
C ALA A 536 0.01 8.99 19.48
N MET A 537 -0.05 8.99 18.15
CA MET A 537 -0.86 9.95 17.39
C MET A 537 -2.36 9.72 17.60
N ALA A 538 -2.85 8.48 17.71
CA ALA A 538 -4.24 8.23 18.08
C ALA A 538 -4.63 8.92 19.41
N LYS A 539 -3.74 8.88 20.41
CA LYS A 539 -3.92 9.59 21.68
C LYS A 539 -3.80 11.11 21.53
N ALA A 540 -2.88 11.59 20.69
CA ALA A 540 -2.69 13.01 20.45
C ALA A 540 -3.92 13.67 19.79
N PHE A 541 -4.59 12.95 18.87
CA PHE A 541 -5.79 13.40 18.19
C PHE A 541 -7.04 13.41 19.09
N ASP A 542 -7.06 12.62 20.16
CA ASP A 542 -8.22 12.49 21.02
C ASP A 542 -8.66 13.84 21.62
N GLY A 543 -9.97 14.09 21.55
CA GLY A 543 -10.60 15.36 21.97
C GLY A 543 -10.27 16.59 21.10
N CYS A 544 -9.41 16.48 20.07
CA CYS A 544 -9.07 17.61 19.21
C CYS A 544 -10.21 17.93 18.23
N TYR A 545 -10.47 19.23 18.03
CA TYR A 545 -11.41 19.78 17.04
C TYR A 545 -10.80 19.87 15.64
N GLY A 546 -9.53 20.24 15.55
CA GLY A 546 -8.82 20.38 14.28
C GLY A 546 -7.38 19.94 14.39
N ALA A 547 -6.72 19.72 13.26
CA ALA A 547 -5.31 19.39 13.20
C ALA A 547 -4.62 20.17 12.08
N PHE A 548 -3.44 20.72 12.38
CA PHE A 548 -2.46 21.12 11.39
C PHE A 548 -1.35 20.07 11.34
N VAL A 549 -1.18 19.45 10.18
CA VAL A 549 -0.29 18.32 10.00
C VAL A 549 0.84 18.68 9.05
N ASN A 550 2.03 18.86 9.61
CA ASN A 550 3.27 19.07 8.87
C ASN A 550 4.30 17.98 9.23
N THR A 551 4.65 17.18 8.24
CA THR A 551 5.63 16.08 8.33
C THR A 551 6.98 16.46 7.71
N ASP A 552 8.03 15.71 8.04
CA ASP A 552 9.41 16.03 7.65
C ASP A 552 10.08 14.89 6.87
N THR A 553 10.09 14.99 5.53
CA THR A 553 10.82 14.08 4.63
C THR A 553 12.30 13.99 4.97
N TYR A 554 12.92 15.09 5.39
CA TYR A 554 14.35 15.12 5.70
C TYR A 554 14.69 14.28 6.94
N THR A 555 13.70 13.92 7.76
CA THR A 555 13.91 12.96 8.84
C THR A 555 13.75 11.53 8.33
N VAL A 556 12.61 11.20 7.69
CA VAL A 556 12.16 9.81 7.51
C VAL A 556 12.24 9.27 6.08
N GLY A 557 12.38 10.13 5.07
CA GLY A 557 12.31 9.78 3.65
C GLY A 557 10.88 9.77 3.08
N GLU A 558 10.79 9.75 1.75
CA GLU A 558 9.51 9.84 1.00
C GLU A 558 8.51 8.76 1.40
N GLU A 559 8.92 7.48 1.35
CA GLU A 559 8.04 6.32 1.63
C GLU A 559 7.38 6.41 3.02
N LYS A 560 8.20 6.64 4.05
CA LYS A 560 7.74 6.69 5.45
C LYS A 560 6.93 7.95 5.73
N GLU A 561 7.21 9.07 5.05
CA GLU A 561 6.38 10.27 5.15
C GLU A 561 4.99 10.05 4.57
N ILE A 562 4.90 9.48 3.35
CA ILE A 562 3.62 9.18 2.70
C ILE A 562 2.79 8.25 3.58
N TRP A 563 3.38 7.14 4.02
CA TRP A 563 2.70 6.18 4.89
C TRP A 563 2.18 6.85 6.17
N SER A 564 3.04 7.63 6.84
CA SER A 564 2.67 8.29 8.10
C SER A 564 1.53 9.28 7.89
N ALA A 565 1.60 10.09 6.84
CA ALA A 565 0.59 11.11 6.56
C ALA A 565 -0.79 10.51 6.23
N VAL A 566 -0.83 9.42 5.47
CA VAL A 566 -2.07 8.66 5.22
C VAL A 566 -2.64 8.13 6.53
N LYS A 567 -1.81 7.55 7.40
CA LYS A 567 -2.26 7.05 8.72
C LYS A 567 -2.75 8.17 9.64
N LEU A 568 -2.12 9.35 9.62
CA LEU A 568 -2.59 10.52 10.36
C LEU A 568 -3.97 10.98 9.89
N TYR A 569 -4.24 10.96 8.58
CA TYR A 569 -5.58 11.26 8.06
C TYR A 569 -6.60 10.20 8.49
N GLU A 570 -6.26 8.90 8.43
CA GLU A 570 -7.15 7.84 8.91
C GLU A 570 -7.47 7.99 10.42
N ILE A 571 -6.48 8.32 11.25
CA ILE A 571 -6.68 8.61 12.68
C ILE A 571 -7.63 9.81 12.84
N ALA A 572 -7.36 10.91 12.13
CA ALA A 572 -8.22 12.09 12.14
C ALA A 572 -9.67 11.74 11.78
N ARG A 573 -9.85 10.83 10.81
CA ARG A 573 -11.16 10.39 10.34
C ARG A 573 -11.92 9.54 11.36
N ARG A 574 -11.21 8.73 12.14
CA ARG A 574 -11.78 7.90 13.21
C ARG A 574 -12.07 8.69 14.48
N THR A 575 -11.44 9.87 14.65
CA THR A 575 -11.57 10.70 15.84
C THR A 575 -12.91 11.44 15.86
N PRO A 576 -13.85 11.14 16.78
CA PRO A 576 -15.21 11.69 16.75
C PRO A 576 -15.29 13.21 16.93
N SER A 577 -14.32 13.83 17.62
CA SER A 577 -14.26 15.27 17.84
C SER A 577 -13.64 16.04 16.66
N MET A 578 -12.95 15.36 15.74
CA MET A 578 -12.20 16.01 14.68
C MET A 578 -13.14 16.55 13.60
N ARG A 579 -13.03 17.83 13.31
CA ARG A 579 -13.84 18.57 12.34
C ARG A 579 -13.03 19.05 11.16
N HIS A 580 -11.74 19.34 11.33
CA HIS A 580 -10.91 19.86 10.24
C HIS A 580 -9.47 19.36 10.25
N PHE A 581 -9.02 18.75 9.14
CA PHE A 581 -7.65 18.33 8.90
C PHE A 581 -6.97 19.26 7.89
N VAL A 582 -5.97 20.01 8.33
CA VAL A 582 -5.19 20.92 7.50
C VAL A 582 -3.85 20.28 7.18
N TRP A 583 -3.63 19.92 5.91
CA TRP A 583 -2.40 19.31 5.43
C TRP A 583 -1.41 20.37 4.96
N SER A 584 -0.18 20.34 5.49
CA SER A 584 0.92 21.17 4.99
C SER A 584 1.55 20.51 3.77
N ASN A 585 1.24 21.05 2.60
CA ASN A 585 1.57 20.45 1.32
C ASN A 585 2.66 21.23 0.55
N LEU A 586 3.25 20.54 -0.43
CA LEU A 586 4.07 21.10 -1.50
C LEU A 586 3.57 20.59 -2.86
N ASP A 587 3.95 21.28 -3.94
CA ASP A 587 3.55 20.89 -5.29
C ASP A 587 4.13 19.51 -5.67
N TYR A 588 3.34 18.70 -6.35
CA TYR A 588 3.76 17.37 -6.81
C TYR A 588 4.65 17.50 -8.06
N GLY A 589 5.95 17.67 -7.84
CA GLY A 589 6.92 18.00 -8.88
C GLY A 589 6.98 16.99 -10.03
N SER A 590 7.08 15.70 -9.71
CA SER A 590 7.07 14.64 -10.70
C SER A 590 5.80 14.67 -11.55
N LYS A 591 4.62 14.82 -10.94
CA LYS A 591 3.35 14.88 -11.69
C LYS A 591 3.22 16.14 -12.55
N LEU A 592 3.65 17.30 -12.06
CA LEU A 592 3.68 18.55 -12.84
C LEU A 592 4.61 18.46 -14.05
N GLY A 593 5.72 17.75 -13.90
CA GLY A 593 6.71 17.48 -14.93
C GLY A 593 6.39 16.33 -15.88
N ASP A 594 5.15 15.83 -15.88
CA ASP A 594 4.74 14.63 -16.65
C ASP A 594 5.66 13.42 -16.40
N PHE A 595 6.02 13.24 -15.12
CA PHE A 595 6.90 12.20 -14.59
C PHE A 595 8.30 12.18 -15.22
N ASN A 596 8.73 13.28 -15.83
CA ASN A 596 10.09 13.43 -16.27
C ASN A 596 11.03 13.49 -15.03
N PRO A 597 12.03 12.58 -14.93
CA PRO A 597 12.87 12.46 -13.74
C PRO A 597 13.67 13.72 -13.41
N ILE A 598 13.84 14.67 -14.35
CA ILE A 598 14.52 15.94 -14.08
C ILE A 598 13.78 16.82 -13.07
N TYR A 599 12.50 16.58 -12.81
CA TYR A 599 11.68 17.32 -11.86
C TYR A 599 11.42 16.54 -10.56
N LYS A 600 11.99 15.34 -10.41
CA LYS A 600 11.81 14.50 -9.22
C LYS A 600 12.44 15.15 -8.01
N SER A 601 11.64 15.39 -6.98
CA SER A 601 12.10 15.94 -5.71
C SER A 601 11.35 15.26 -4.58
N GLU A 602 12.01 14.38 -3.84
CA GLU A 602 11.37 13.49 -2.85
C GLU A 602 10.48 14.24 -1.86
N HIS A 603 10.95 15.38 -1.34
CA HIS A 603 10.20 16.13 -0.33
C HIS A 603 9.00 16.90 -0.90
N HIS A 604 8.99 17.17 -2.20
CA HIS A 604 7.82 17.70 -2.92
C HIS A 604 6.85 16.58 -3.27
N ASP A 605 7.38 15.49 -3.84
CA ASP A 605 6.59 14.36 -4.33
C ASP A 605 5.87 13.63 -3.18
N ALA A 606 6.55 13.39 -2.05
CA ALA A 606 5.93 12.80 -0.86
C ALA A 606 4.65 13.55 -0.43
N LYS A 607 4.72 14.88 -0.37
CA LYS A 607 3.58 15.72 0.03
C LYS A 607 2.52 15.76 -1.07
N GLY A 608 2.94 15.92 -2.32
CA GLY A 608 2.07 15.92 -3.49
C GLY A 608 1.24 14.64 -3.64
N ILE A 609 1.85 13.47 -3.39
CA ILE A 609 1.19 12.16 -3.39
C ILE A 609 0.12 12.11 -2.30
N VAL A 610 0.45 12.55 -1.09
CA VAL A 610 -0.52 12.61 0.03
C VAL A 610 -1.67 13.57 -0.30
N ASN A 611 -1.40 14.69 -0.97
CA ASN A 611 -2.43 15.63 -1.39
C ASN A 611 -3.36 15.05 -2.45
N ASP A 612 -2.86 14.29 -3.42
CA ASP A 612 -3.69 13.53 -4.35
C ASP A 612 -4.56 12.49 -3.62
N TYR A 613 -3.97 11.81 -2.62
CA TYR A 613 -4.74 10.95 -1.73
C TYR A 613 -5.86 11.72 -1.03
N LEU A 614 -5.58 12.88 -0.39
CA LEU A 614 -6.60 13.69 0.27
C LEU A 614 -7.70 14.14 -0.71
N LYS A 615 -7.34 14.56 -1.92
CA LYS A 615 -8.31 14.92 -2.98
C LYS A 615 -9.24 13.78 -3.38
N SER A 616 -8.80 12.53 -3.26
CA SER A 616 -9.66 11.36 -3.47
C SER A 616 -10.61 11.09 -2.30
N GLN A 617 -10.37 11.72 -1.14
CA GLN A 617 -11.20 11.52 0.05
C GLN A 617 -12.38 12.50 0.10
N PRO A 618 -13.56 12.03 0.55
CA PRO A 618 -14.70 12.91 0.70
C PRO A 618 -14.52 13.88 1.89
N SER A 619 -14.82 15.16 1.65
CA SER A 619 -14.84 16.20 2.68
C SER A 619 -16.30 16.56 3.01
N TYR A 620 -16.75 16.30 4.24
CA TYR A 620 -18.16 16.45 4.63
C TYR A 620 -18.36 17.58 5.62
N LEU A 621 -19.25 18.52 5.30
CA LEU A 621 -19.68 19.57 6.23
C LEU A 621 -20.51 19.02 7.41
N GLY A 622 -20.83 19.89 8.38
CA GLY A 622 -21.48 19.53 9.64
C GLY A 622 -20.48 18.96 10.65
N ASP A 623 -20.87 17.91 11.37
CA ASP A 623 -20.07 17.29 12.43
C ASP A 623 -19.04 16.24 11.97
N ARG A 624 -18.80 16.14 10.66
CA ARG A 624 -17.85 15.19 10.07
C ARG A 624 -16.51 15.85 9.74
N LEU A 625 -15.49 15.01 9.50
CA LEU A 625 -14.18 15.50 9.09
C LEU A 625 -14.25 16.18 7.72
N THR A 626 -13.76 17.42 7.66
CA THR A 626 -13.35 18.08 6.41
C THR A 626 -11.82 18.14 6.34
N TRP A 627 -11.29 18.26 5.14
CA TRP A 627 -9.85 18.49 4.94
C TRP A 627 -9.60 19.72 4.08
N THR A 628 -8.46 20.37 4.27
CA THR A 628 -7.93 21.41 3.39
C THR A 628 -6.44 21.18 3.22
N SER A 629 -5.94 21.34 2.01
CA SER A 629 -4.52 21.25 1.71
C SER A 629 -3.96 22.65 1.50
N LEU A 630 -2.96 23.04 2.29
CA LEU A 630 -2.22 24.28 2.11
C LEU A 630 -0.92 23.99 1.37
N THR A 631 -0.93 24.19 0.06
CA THR A 631 0.26 23.99 -0.79
C THR A 631 1.11 25.24 -0.74
N SER A 632 2.12 25.18 0.14
CA SER A 632 3.07 26.27 0.37
C SER A 632 4.19 26.29 -0.68
N CYS A 633 5.24 27.04 -0.40
CA CYS A 633 6.42 27.17 -1.25
C CYS A 633 7.64 27.55 -0.40
N VAL A 634 8.75 27.94 -1.04
CA VAL A 634 10.00 28.27 -0.34
C VAL A 634 9.79 29.42 0.64
N TYR A 635 10.27 29.27 1.87
CA TYR A 635 10.08 30.34 2.87
C TYR A 635 11.03 31.50 2.60
N PHE A 636 10.61 32.75 2.85
CA PHE A 636 11.55 33.88 2.84
C PHE A 636 12.71 33.67 3.83
N GLU A 637 12.45 32.99 4.95
CA GLU A 637 13.45 32.62 5.94
C GLU A 637 14.58 31.75 5.35
N MET A 638 14.37 31.08 4.21
CA MET A 638 15.43 30.34 3.51
C MET A 638 16.50 31.26 2.91
N LEU A 639 16.25 32.57 2.80
CA LEU A 639 17.28 33.56 2.45
C LEU A 639 18.36 33.70 3.55
N LYS A 640 18.04 33.31 4.79
CA LYS A 640 19.01 33.23 5.90
C LYS A 640 19.82 31.92 5.87
N TYR A 641 19.63 31.07 4.86
CA TYR A 641 20.26 29.75 4.71
C TYR A 641 20.97 29.63 3.35
N PRO A 642 22.08 28.86 3.23
CA PRO A 642 22.84 28.75 1.97
C PRO A 642 22.06 28.27 0.75
N LEU A 643 20.92 27.60 0.96
CA LEU A 643 20.08 27.12 -0.14
C LEU A 643 19.58 28.27 -1.03
N CYS A 644 19.10 29.37 -0.43
CA CYS A 644 18.54 30.51 -1.18
C CYS A 644 19.24 31.85 -0.85
N GLY A 645 20.02 31.90 0.23
CA GLY A 645 20.75 33.08 0.66
C GLY A 645 22.02 33.35 -0.16
N PRO A 646 22.74 34.43 0.20
CA PRO A 646 23.99 34.78 -0.46
C PRO A 646 25.12 33.82 -0.09
N LEU A 647 25.86 33.33 -1.09
CA LEU A 647 26.95 32.38 -0.87
C LEU A 647 28.29 33.05 -0.55
N ASN A 648 28.43 34.34 -0.86
CA ASN A 648 29.64 35.10 -0.60
C ASN A 648 29.33 36.58 -0.34
N VAL A 649 30.27 37.26 0.32
CA VAL A 649 30.37 38.72 0.35
C VAL A 649 31.77 39.08 -0.11
N ARG A 650 31.88 39.84 -1.19
CA ARG A 650 33.17 40.26 -1.76
C ARG A 650 33.88 41.25 -0.85
N GLU A 651 35.18 41.44 -1.10
CA GLU A 651 36.00 42.41 -0.37
C GLU A 651 35.47 43.86 -0.47
N ASP A 652 34.81 44.21 -1.58
CA ASP A 652 34.17 45.51 -1.79
C ASP A 652 32.81 45.67 -1.06
N GLY A 653 32.38 44.65 -0.31
CA GLY A 653 31.11 44.63 0.41
C GLY A 653 29.91 44.17 -0.44
N THR A 654 30.11 43.78 -1.71
CA THR A 654 29.05 43.27 -2.57
C THR A 654 28.57 41.89 -2.10
N VAL A 655 27.28 41.79 -1.82
CA VAL A 655 26.61 40.53 -1.44
C VAL A 655 26.30 39.70 -2.69
N VAL A 656 26.77 38.46 -2.73
CA VAL A 656 26.65 37.59 -3.91
C VAL A 656 25.60 36.52 -3.68
N PHE A 657 24.45 36.68 -4.32
CA PHE A 657 23.45 35.63 -4.43
C PHE A 657 23.83 34.72 -5.61
N ALA A 658 23.84 33.41 -5.40
CA ALA A 658 24.26 32.47 -6.44
C ALA A 658 23.43 31.18 -6.40
N THR A 659 22.71 30.91 -7.49
CA THR A 659 21.75 29.80 -7.60
C THR A 659 21.69 29.27 -9.03
N PRO A 660 21.17 28.05 -9.24
CA PRO A 660 20.98 27.48 -10.57
C PRO A 660 19.62 27.83 -11.20
N LEU A 661 18.94 28.86 -10.67
CA LEU A 661 17.60 29.28 -11.07
C LEU A 661 17.55 29.87 -12.50
N GLY A 662 18.67 30.42 -13.00
CA GLY A 662 18.66 31.14 -14.28
C GLY A 662 17.69 32.32 -14.22
N ASP A 663 16.80 32.40 -15.21
CA ASP A 663 15.77 33.45 -15.35
C ASP A 663 14.38 33.02 -14.84
N GLY A 664 14.29 31.83 -14.22
CA GLY A 664 13.06 31.36 -13.59
C GLY A 664 12.75 32.06 -12.27
N HIS A 665 11.66 31.63 -11.63
CA HIS A 665 11.14 32.26 -10.43
C HIS A 665 10.79 31.25 -9.35
N VAL A 666 10.87 31.73 -8.11
CA VAL A 666 10.44 30.99 -6.93
C VAL A 666 9.27 31.74 -6.31
N PRO A 667 8.03 31.22 -6.36
CA PRO A 667 7.02 31.68 -5.42
C PRO A 667 7.53 31.44 -4.01
N MET A 668 7.54 32.47 -3.17
CA MET A 668 8.03 32.38 -1.80
C MET A 668 6.96 32.83 -0.81
N VAL A 669 6.98 32.28 0.40
CA VAL A 669 6.01 32.59 1.46
C VAL A 669 6.73 33.02 2.74
N ALA A 670 6.24 34.05 3.41
CA ALA A 670 6.68 34.35 4.78
C ALA A 670 6.08 33.33 5.74
N LEU A 671 6.83 32.80 6.70
CA LEU A 671 6.25 31.87 7.68
C LEU A 671 5.07 32.49 8.47
N SER A 672 5.10 33.81 8.70
CA SER A 672 3.97 34.53 9.31
C SER A 672 2.71 34.53 8.42
N ASP A 673 2.86 34.60 7.10
CA ASP A 673 1.71 34.52 6.17
C ASP A 673 1.19 33.09 6.07
N LEU A 674 2.07 32.09 6.11
CA LEU A 674 1.68 30.68 6.21
C LEU A 674 0.87 30.42 7.49
N ALA A 675 1.28 31.02 8.61
CA ALA A 675 0.55 30.95 9.88
C ALA A 675 -0.83 31.64 9.79
N TRP A 676 -0.90 32.78 9.11
CA TRP A 676 -2.17 33.45 8.81
C TRP A 676 -3.10 32.56 7.99
N TRP A 677 -2.61 31.93 6.91
CA TRP A 677 -3.39 31.01 6.08
C TRP A 677 -3.92 29.82 6.87
N ASN A 678 -3.11 29.27 7.77
CA ASN A 678 -3.53 28.20 8.67
C ASN A 678 -4.70 28.61 9.58
N ARG A 679 -4.60 29.78 10.22
CA ARG A 679 -5.72 30.30 11.01
C ARG A 679 -6.93 30.60 10.14
N HIS A 680 -6.73 31.15 8.95
CA HIS A 680 -7.80 31.49 8.01
C HIS A 680 -8.63 30.25 7.62
N VAL A 681 -7.98 29.13 7.27
CA VAL A 681 -8.72 27.90 6.88
C VAL A 681 -9.47 27.28 8.07
N LEU A 682 -8.92 27.37 9.28
CA LEU A 682 -9.59 26.91 10.50
C LEU A 682 -10.79 27.79 10.88
N ASN A 683 -10.69 29.10 10.66
CA ASN A 683 -11.80 30.04 10.87
C ASN A 683 -12.91 29.85 9.83
N ASN A 684 -12.53 29.59 8.57
CA ASN A 684 -13.43 29.51 7.42
C ASN A 684 -13.52 28.08 6.90
N ARG A 685 -13.72 27.11 7.80
CA ARG A 685 -13.73 25.67 7.50
C ARG A 685 -14.67 25.30 6.36
N GLU A 686 -15.88 25.85 6.34
CA GLU A 686 -16.89 25.48 5.34
C GLU A 686 -16.49 25.92 3.94
N GLU A 687 -15.91 27.12 3.83
CA GLU A 687 -15.42 27.67 2.56
C GLU A 687 -14.22 26.90 2.03
N ASN A 688 -13.40 26.33 2.90
CA ASN A 688 -12.12 25.70 2.54
C ASN A 688 -12.15 24.17 2.47
N SER A 689 -13.26 23.56 2.91
CA SER A 689 -13.46 22.12 2.87
C SER A 689 -13.27 21.52 1.46
N GLY A 690 -12.41 20.51 1.36
CA GLY A 690 -12.11 19.78 0.12
C GLY A 690 -11.26 20.55 -0.88
N LYS A 691 -10.64 21.66 -0.47
CA LYS A 691 -9.83 22.52 -1.36
C LYS A 691 -8.35 22.35 -1.11
N GLU A 692 -7.61 22.47 -2.20
CA GLU A 692 -6.19 22.78 -2.19
C GLU A 692 -6.02 24.28 -2.43
N LEU A 693 -5.32 24.96 -1.52
CA LEU A 693 -4.98 26.36 -1.64
C LEU A 693 -3.49 26.48 -1.99
N LEU A 694 -3.21 26.93 -3.21
CA LEU A 694 -1.85 27.22 -3.67
C LEU A 694 -1.46 28.61 -3.17
N ILE A 695 -0.68 28.69 -2.09
CA ILE A 695 -0.36 29.95 -1.41
C ILE A 695 1.07 30.41 -1.70
N ALA A 696 1.28 31.72 -1.61
CA ALA A 696 2.58 32.39 -1.63
C ALA A 696 2.43 33.80 -1.03
N SER A 697 3.55 34.43 -0.70
CA SER A 697 3.63 35.84 -0.32
C SER A 697 4.09 36.70 -1.50
N ASP A 698 5.11 36.24 -2.24
CA ASP A 698 5.66 36.97 -3.38
C ASP A 698 6.15 36.01 -4.48
N TRP A 699 6.34 36.53 -5.69
CA TRP A 699 6.85 35.80 -6.86
C TRP A 699 8.26 36.29 -7.19
N VAL A 700 9.28 35.52 -6.81
CA VAL A 700 10.65 36.05 -6.68
C VAL A 700 11.58 35.48 -7.74
N GLY A 701 12.04 36.33 -8.66
CA GLY A 701 13.23 36.09 -9.47
C GLY A 701 14.48 36.67 -8.79
N TRP A 702 15.66 36.12 -9.03
CA TRP A 702 16.87 36.55 -8.30
C TRP A 702 17.38 37.94 -8.68
N ASP A 703 17.13 38.40 -9.91
CA ASP A 703 17.43 39.79 -10.28
C ASP A 703 16.53 40.76 -9.49
N TYR A 704 15.23 40.48 -9.40
CA TYR A 704 14.27 41.22 -8.56
C TYR A 704 14.66 41.16 -7.07
N LEU A 705 15.11 39.99 -6.59
CA LEU A 705 15.59 39.82 -5.22
C LEU A 705 16.79 40.74 -4.92
N VAL A 706 17.78 40.77 -5.82
CA VAL A 706 19.00 41.57 -5.67
C VAL A 706 18.71 43.06 -5.75
N GLU A 707 17.85 43.48 -6.68
CA GLU A 707 17.40 44.87 -6.77
C GLU A 707 16.68 45.29 -5.49
N THR A 708 15.73 44.47 -5.02
CA THR A 708 14.97 44.72 -3.80
C THR A 708 15.87 44.74 -2.57
N PHE A 709 16.81 43.81 -2.47
CA PHE A 709 17.81 43.76 -1.40
C PHE A 709 18.64 45.04 -1.36
N THR A 710 19.16 45.48 -2.52
CA THR A 710 19.96 46.70 -2.62
C THR A 710 19.14 47.92 -2.20
N LYS A 711 17.89 48.01 -2.66
CA LYS A 711 16.97 49.10 -2.31
C LYS A 711 16.60 49.14 -0.83
N VAL A 712 16.41 47.98 -0.19
CA VAL A 712 15.99 47.89 1.22
C VAL A 712 17.17 48.08 2.17
N THR A 713 18.32 47.49 1.86
CA THR A 713 19.47 47.44 2.78
C THR A 713 20.53 48.52 2.49
N GLY A 714 20.51 49.10 1.30
CA GLY A 714 21.56 50.01 0.81
C GLY A 714 22.89 49.31 0.46
N LYS A 715 22.98 47.99 0.58
CA LYS A 715 24.20 47.23 0.27
C LYS A 715 24.23 46.82 -1.20
N PRO A 716 25.38 46.93 -1.89
CA PRO A 716 25.50 46.40 -3.24
C PRO A 716 25.30 44.88 -3.23
N ALA A 717 24.56 44.38 -4.22
CA ALA A 717 24.37 42.94 -4.39
C ALA A 717 24.36 42.56 -5.88
N VAL A 718 24.71 41.31 -6.16
CA VAL A 718 24.71 40.75 -7.52
C VAL A 718 24.17 39.33 -7.52
N TYR A 719 23.56 38.93 -8.64
CA TYR A 719 23.14 37.56 -8.91
C TYR A 719 24.14 36.86 -9.83
N ARG A 720 24.73 35.76 -9.36
CA ARG A 720 25.52 34.82 -10.14
C ARG A 720 24.66 33.62 -10.54
N ARG A 721 24.35 33.53 -11.83
CA ARG A 721 23.70 32.37 -12.44
C ARG A 721 24.72 31.23 -12.51
N LEU A 722 24.44 30.12 -11.85
CA LEU A 722 25.29 28.94 -11.84
C LEU A 722 24.62 27.79 -12.60
N SER A 723 25.39 26.83 -13.11
CA SER A 723 24.84 25.51 -13.42
C SER A 723 24.55 24.74 -12.13
N LEU A 724 23.75 23.67 -12.22
CA LEU A 724 23.52 22.77 -11.07
C LEU A 724 24.84 22.25 -10.49
N ASP A 725 25.78 21.81 -11.33
CA ASP A 725 27.07 21.30 -10.88
C ASP A 725 27.93 22.37 -10.20
N GLN A 726 27.94 23.60 -10.74
CA GLN A 726 28.64 24.73 -10.11
C GLN A 726 28.02 25.07 -8.75
N TRP A 727 26.70 25.04 -8.65
CA TRP A 727 25.99 25.30 -7.40
C TRP A 727 26.25 24.20 -6.35
N PHE A 728 26.21 22.92 -6.74
CA PHE A 728 26.58 21.82 -5.84
C PHE A 728 28.05 21.86 -5.42
N ALA A 729 28.96 22.31 -6.29
CA ALA A 729 30.37 22.51 -5.92
C ALA A 729 30.54 23.57 -4.82
N CYS A 730 29.63 24.55 -4.74
CA CYS A 730 29.59 25.56 -3.67
C CYS A 730 29.14 24.99 -2.32
N MET A 731 28.81 23.70 -2.24
CA MET A 731 28.26 23.06 -1.05
C MET A 731 28.93 21.72 -0.76
N THR A 732 29.05 21.38 0.52
CA THR A 732 29.55 20.07 0.96
C THR A 732 28.42 19.19 1.47
N GLY A 733 28.60 17.86 1.42
CA GLY A 733 27.64 16.89 1.96
C GLY A 733 26.45 16.55 1.05
N HIS A 734 26.41 17.08 -0.18
CA HIS A 734 25.29 16.91 -1.11
C HIS A 734 25.14 15.47 -1.68
N GLU A 735 26.16 14.62 -1.58
CA GLU A 735 26.08 13.20 -1.98
C GLU A 735 25.51 12.28 -0.88
N ARG A 736 25.17 12.82 0.29
CA ARG A 736 24.51 12.05 1.36
C ARG A 736 23.02 11.86 1.04
N PRO A 737 22.38 10.81 1.59
CA PRO A 737 20.93 10.68 1.55
C PRO A 737 20.23 11.93 2.09
N ILE A 738 19.10 12.29 1.47
CA ILE A 738 18.29 13.42 1.91
C ILE A 738 17.64 13.20 3.28
N ALA A 739 17.22 11.96 3.56
CA ALA A 739 16.64 11.56 4.83
C ALA A 739 17.70 11.23 5.88
N ASN A 740 17.51 11.72 7.10
CA ASN A 740 18.46 11.55 8.20
C ASN A 740 18.59 10.11 8.67
N GLU A 741 17.49 9.34 8.59
CA GLU A 741 17.41 7.94 9.03
C GLU A 741 18.07 6.96 8.02
N LYS A 742 18.42 7.42 6.82
CA LYS A 742 19.03 6.60 5.75
C LYS A 742 20.57 6.64 5.81
N LYS A 743 21.23 5.57 5.34
CA LYS A 743 22.69 5.42 5.36
C LYS A 743 23.29 5.77 4.00
N THR A 744 24.44 6.44 3.99
CA THR A 744 25.14 6.72 2.72
C THR A 744 25.49 5.42 2.01
N GLY A 745 25.09 5.30 0.74
CA GLY A 745 25.33 4.12 -0.09
C GLY A 745 24.24 3.04 -0.03
N ASP A 746 23.12 3.26 0.70
CA ASP A 746 22.00 2.31 0.77
C ASP A 746 21.03 2.38 -0.44
N GLY A 747 21.38 3.16 -1.47
CA GLY A 747 20.55 3.37 -2.65
C GLY A 747 19.49 4.47 -2.50
N SER A 748 19.34 5.09 -1.32
CA SER A 748 18.41 6.21 -1.11
C SER A 748 18.79 7.44 -1.93
N THR A 749 17.79 8.24 -2.31
CA THR A 749 18.01 9.48 -3.04
C THR A 749 18.89 10.44 -2.24
N THR A 750 19.91 10.95 -2.91
CA THR A 750 20.84 11.92 -2.36
C THR A 750 20.24 13.32 -2.33
N ILE A 751 20.80 14.19 -1.48
CA ILE A 751 20.49 15.63 -1.49
C ILE A 751 20.69 16.20 -2.89
N ARG A 752 21.77 15.82 -3.59
CA ARG A 752 22.05 16.27 -4.96
C ARG A 752 20.93 15.90 -5.92
N GLN A 753 20.48 14.65 -5.89
CA GLN A 753 19.41 14.17 -6.78
C GLN A 753 18.09 14.92 -6.50
N SER A 754 17.63 14.96 -5.25
CA SER A 754 16.36 15.63 -4.92
C SER A 754 16.41 17.14 -5.15
N PHE A 755 17.52 17.82 -4.78
CA PHE A 755 17.61 19.27 -5.00
C PHE A 755 17.89 19.66 -6.45
N SER A 756 18.38 18.73 -7.30
CA SER A 756 18.42 18.96 -8.74
C SER A 756 17.00 19.11 -9.29
N GLY A 757 16.09 18.18 -8.93
CA GLY A 757 14.70 18.28 -9.35
C GLY A 757 13.97 19.49 -8.78
N PHE A 758 14.20 19.80 -7.50
CA PHE A 758 13.72 21.03 -6.87
C PHE A 758 14.09 22.26 -7.70
N TRP A 759 15.36 22.44 -8.05
CA TRP A 759 15.79 23.61 -8.82
C TRP A 759 15.25 23.64 -10.24
N CYS A 760 15.12 22.48 -10.90
CA CYS A 760 14.50 22.40 -12.23
C CYS A 760 13.04 22.90 -12.20
N LEU A 761 12.26 22.55 -11.17
CA LEU A 761 10.86 23.00 -11.04
C LEU A 761 10.75 24.54 -11.07
N TRP A 762 11.66 25.24 -10.40
CA TRP A 762 11.66 26.69 -10.33
C TRP A 762 12.31 27.35 -11.56
N ARG A 763 13.43 26.79 -12.03
CA ARG A 763 14.12 27.29 -13.24
C ARG A 763 13.19 27.32 -14.44
N ASP A 764 12.34 26.30 -14.56
CA ASP A 764 11.45 26.11 -15.70
C ASP A 764 10.03 26.67 -15.43
N ASP A 765 9.83 27.42 -14.34
CA ASP A 765 8.55 28.06 -13.94
C ASP A 765 7.35 27.08 -13.92
N MET A 766 7.61 25.83 -13.50
CA MET A 766 6.59 24.78 -13.47
C MET A 766 5.54 25.03 -12.37
N ILE A 767 5.94 25.64 -11.26
CA ILE A 767 5.09 25.88 -10.10
C ILE A 767 4.57 27.31 -10.13
N LYS A 768 3.28 27.51 -10.42
CA LYS A 768 2.65 28.83 -10.54
C LYS A 768 1.72 29.15 -9.37
N ARG A 769 1.44 30.44 -9.16
CA ARG A 769 0.52 30.94 -8.13
C ARG A 769 -0.36 32.06 -8.68
N ASP A 770 -1.65 32.05 -8.33
CA ASP A 770 -2.54 33.18 -8.60
C ASP A 770 -2.33 34.26 -7.52
N MET A 771 -1.34 35.13 -7.77
CA MET A 771 -1.01 36.22 -6.85
C MET A 771 -2.16 37.21 -6.67
N LYS A 772 -3.04 37.38 -7.67
CA LYS A 772 -4.18 38.28 -7.55
C LYS A 772 -5.20 37.73 -6.57
N TRP A 773 -5.54 36.44 -6.68
CA TRP A 773 -6.42 35.77 -5.72
C TRP A 773 -5.84 35.79 -4.31
N ILE A 774 -4.56 35.41 -4.16
CA ILE A 774 -3.86 35.43 -2.87
C ILE A 774 -3.97 36.81 -2.21
N ARG A 775 -3.70 37.89 -2.95
CA ARG A 775 -3.74 39.26 -2.44
C ARG A 775 -5.15 39.75 -2.12
N ASN A 776 -6.17 39.23 -2.81
CA ASN A 776 -7.56 39.51 -2.48
C ASN A 776 -7.98 38.85 -1.15
N VAL A 777 -7.53 37.61 -0.90
CA VAL A 777 -7.87 36.88 0.33
C VAL A 777 -7.01 37.33 1.52
N HIS A 778 -5.72 37.57 1.30
CA HIS A 778 -4.77 38.08 2.29
C HIS A 778 -4.12 39.40 1.82
N PRO A 779 -4.83 40.54 1.93
CA PRO A 779 -4.30 41.84 1.49
C PRO A 779 -3.04 42.28 2.22
N LYS A 780 -2.82 41.78 3.44
CA LYS A 780 -1.65 42.09 4.29
C LYS A 780 -0.47 41.13 4.07
N SER A 781 -0.55 40.23 3.07
CA SER A 781 0.56 39.34 2.71
C SER A 781 1.84 40.13 2.43
N LEU A 782 3.00 39.61 2.79
CA LEU A 782 4.25 40.36 2.64
C LEU A 782 4.81 40.25 1.22
N THR A 783 5.41 41.32 0.72
CA THR A 783 6.42 41.22 -0.35
C THR A 783 7.77 40.83 0.26
N VAL A 784 8.70 40.34 -0.57
CA VAL A 784 10.06 40.02 -0.08
C VAL A 784 10.74 41.25 0.52
N GLY A 785 10.53 42.43 -0.04
CA GLY A 785 11.08 43.69 0.47
C GLY A 785 10.49 44.12 1.81
N GLU A 786 9.18 43.95 2.02
CA GLU A 786 8.53 44.22 3.31
C GLU A 786 9.00 43.24 4.37
N TRP A 787 9.14 41.97 4.02
CA TRP A 787 9.72 40.96 4.91
C TRP A 787 11.16 41.32 5.29
N MET A 788 12.01 41.71 4.33
CA MET A 788 13.39 42.14 4.60
C MET A 788 13.46 43.31 5.58
N LYS A 789 12.57 44.31 5.43
CA LYS A 789 12.47 45.45 6.36
C LYS A 789 12.06 44.99 7.76
N ARG A 790 11.02 44.15 7.84
CA ARG A 790 10.48 43.65 9.12
C ARG A 790 11.50 42.83 9.88
N GLU A 791 12.17 41.91 9.19
CA GLU A 791 13.16 41.00 9.75
C GLU A 791 14.55 41.62 9.92
N LYS A 792 14.73 42.89 9.49
CA LYS A 792 16.02 43.57 9.42
C LYS A 792 17.07 42.70 8.71
N TYR A 793 16.67 42.12 7.59
CA TYR A 793 17.52 41.19 6.84
C TYR A 793 18.70 41.93 6.20
N GLU A 794 19.91 41.50 6.54
CA GLU A 794 21.16 42.16 6.13
C GLU A 794 21.99 41.37 5.11
N GLY A 795 21.46 40.24 4.59
CA GLY A 795 22.21 39.35 3.72
C GLY A 795 23.13 38.38 4.47
N LYS A 796 22.84 38.12 5.74
CA LYS A 796 23.64 37.22 6.59
C LYS A 796 23.00 35.84 6.67
N ILE A 797 23.84 34.82 6.48
CA ILE A 797 23.49 33.42 6.76
C ILE A 797 23.78 33.11 8.23
N GLY A 798 22.90 32.36 8.91
CA GLY A 798 23.20 31.80 10.24
C GLY A 798 22.13 31.95 11.32
N ALA A 799 21.04 32.68 11.07
CA ALA A 799 19.88 32.69 11.96
C ALA A 799 18.89 31.59 11.51
N THR A 800 18.90 30.44 12.17
CA THR A 800 18.22 29.24 11.65
C THR A 800 16.78 29.10 12.14
N ALA A 801 15.80 29.40 11.27
CA ALA A 801 14.39 29.03 11.50
C ALA A 801 14.18 27.51 11.49
N LEU A 802 15.04 26.77 10.78
CA LEU A 802 14.97 25.31 10.64
C LEU A 802 15.53 24.59 11.88
N LYS A 803 14.71 23.70 12.46
CA LYS A 803 15.09 22.89 13.62
C LYS A 803 16.29 21.97 13.33
N ASN A 804 16.31 21.29 12.18
CA ASN A 804 17.43 20.40 11.83
C ASN A 804 18.76 21.16 11.74
N ALA A 805 18.76 22.42 11.29
CA ALA A 805 19.97 23.24 11.26
C ALA A 805 20.39 23.68 12.68
N GLU A 806 19.44 24.08 13.52
CA GLU A 806 19.70 24.43 14.94
C GLU A 806 20.23 23.23 15.73
N ASP A 807 19.67 22.05 15.54
CA ASP A 807 20.07 20.80 16.19
C ASP A 807 21.43 20.26 15.67
N GLY A 808 22.13 21.01 14.80
CA GLY A 808 23.41 20.58 14.20
C GLY A 808 23.28 19.44 13.17
N LYS A 809 22.06 19.11 12.77
CA LYS A 809 21.73 18.08 11.75
C LYS A 809 21.65 18.66 10.33
N GLY A 810 22.03 19.92 10.13
CA GLY A 810 22.14 20.54 8.82
C GLY A 810 23.16 19.77 7.96
N ARG A 811 22.71 19.17 6.86
CA ARG A 811 23.55 18.26 6.05
C ARG A 811 24.33 18.93 4.93
N VAL A 812 24.03 20.20 4.65
CA VAL A 812 24.67 20.98 3.58
C VAL A 812 25.32 22.21 4.19
N VAL A 813 26.63 22.31 4.01
CA VAL A 813 27.43 23.44 4.50
C VAL A 813 28.11 24.12 3.32
N PRO A 814 28.17 25.46 3.25
CA PRO A 814 28.89 26.17 2.20
C PRO A 814 30.34 25.70 2.11
N ASN A 815 30.78 25.36 0.90
CA ASN A 815 32.17 25.09 0.60
C ASN A 815 32.91 26.43 0.48
N LYS A 816 33.43 26.93 1.61
CA LYS A 816 34.07 28.25 1.69
C LYS A 816 35.16 28.48 0.65
N THR A 817 35.90 27.45 0.29
CA THR A 817 36.97 27.51 -0.74
C THR A 817 36.41 27.81 -2.12
N VAL A 818 35.25 27.23 -2.46
CA VAL A 818 34.60 27.46 -3.76
C VAL A 818 33.79 28.74 -3.74
N THR A 819 33.05 29.00 -2.65
CA THR A 819 32.21 30.20 -2.56
C THR A 819 33.01 31.49 -2.50
N SER A 820 34.24 31.48 -1.99
CA SER A 820 35.12 32.66 -2.01
C SER A 820 35.52 33.10 -3.43
N LEU A 821 35.29 32.27 -4.45
CA LEU A 821 35.58 32.59 -5.85
C LEU A 821 34.42 33.33 -6.56
N LEU A 822 33.26 33.49 -5.90
CA LEU A 822 32.05 34.16 -6.43
C LEU A 822 32.06 35.68 -6.20
#